data_AF-A0A928FI47-F1
#
_entry.id   AF-A0A928FI47-F1
#
_cell.length_a   1.000
_cell.length_b   1.000
_cell.length_c   1.000
_cell.angle_alpha   90.00
_cell.angle_beta   90.00
_cell.angle_gamma   90.00
#
_symmetry.space_group_name_H-M   'P 1'
#
loop_
_entity.id
_entity.type
_entity.pdbx_description
1 polymer ?
#
loop_
_entity_poly.entity_id
_entity_poly.type
_entity_poly.pdbx_seq_one_letter_code
_entity_poly.pdbx_strand_id
1 'polypeptide(L)'
;MENKRTEKAGFFEGIGVMIREGVERRKKEPASLLFDAAVLIIALVFSRFHIVFGAYPLAVAFVAMLPRGVWLAVIGAIVGSLTLGNIGIINAIIIVIVVFLRVIIAGGDRNEDGFLFCEPLVLRISSASIASFIGSAYEVLLRGFSLTSILYACSSVLLTAIFTFAFSGILDSGISFSDFVNGKKELFSVVKRDKERFEIYIFQATFLLFVFLISISLKSYNILGISPAYVFSAFITLLVARRFGCIRGVAVGFVSSLGISSLYSVGFALVGLGAGLLFSAGMAYAYVGGGILLSVWCAYSGGILGFLSAFPEYSIASMLSVPLLRKIQAAKSTTESEIPKSREAQDMVTATALAYRTSRAAGLDGLENALSDVAACLHRLSSEEGAVTLPEYRNISISCVKAFCRECQSYQSCIEQNPAPCVENIETIAQKLYKKERLFPDDTSIAPKYCHNTTALFEDIERACAELEAERFKSRKIEAIAEEYELFSKLLCESRSAIEKEKVQDVALSDKLEDVFLRAGLSNGAIMAFGDRKKYFVGAGEDTDGSLITSAELHKGIEEAAGVRLGVPDYYRKGDIALFECAAAPMFTVDFATVGKRSGEEEISGDTAISFESCDGHFYSLIADGMGSGDAAHITSHFTAEFLSRMLDSSCTKNTAFHILNHIIKSRNEECSSSVDLFDFDLMTGDALFFKCGAAPSYVKRNNSIFRIRSETAPLGLLKTLDAERIRVEVKSGDYIVMLSDGVSQSTEDSAWLLEFLAKEPTVDIREYAEEILTSAIEHSSGCDDMSVSVARIIKL
;
A
#
# COMPACT_ATOMS: atom_id res chain seq x y z
N MET A 1 14.35 -9.09 25.36
CA MET A 1 15.82 -9.08 25.54
C MET A 1 16.29 -10.51 25.54
N GLU A 2 16.80 -11.00 24.41
CA GLU A 2 17.49 -12.30 24.36
C GLU A 2 18.76 -12.13 23.53
N ASN A 3 19.87 -12.51 24.17
CA ASN A 3 21.20 -12.00 23.93
C ASN A 3 21.95 -12.98 23.01
N LYS A 4 21.99 -12.74 21.70
CA LYS A 4 22.93 -13.43 20.80
C LYS A 4 24.21 -12.60 20.67
N ARG A 5 25.19 -12.94 21.53
CA ARG A 5 26.60 -12.63 21.32
C ARG A 5 27.03 -13.18 19.95
N THR A 6 27.26 -12.30 18.99
CA THR A 6 28.06 -12.62 17.81
C THR A 6 29.53 -12.43 18.16
N GLU A 7 30.28 -13.54 18.13
CA GLU A 7 31.73 -13.54 18.18
C GLU A 7 32.29 -12.64 17.05
N LYS A 8 33.13 -11.68 17.41
CA LYS A 8 33.97 -10.94 16.48
C LYS A 8 35.02 -11.89 15.89
N ALA A 9 34.64 -12.65 14.88
CA ALA A 9 35.62 -13.27 13.97
C ALA A 9 36.42 -12.14 13.30
N GLY A 10 37.75 -12.28 13.25
CA GLY A 10 38.63 -11.27 12.68
C GLY A 10 38.22 -10.93 11.24
N PHE A 11 38.28 -9.64 10.89
CA PHE A 11 37.87 -9.10 9.59
C PHE A 11 38.43 -9.90 8.39
N PHE A 12 39.68 -10.40 8.48
CA PHE A 12 40.31 -11.22 7.43
C PHE A 12 39.85 -12.69 7.43
N GLU A 13 39.49 -13.24 8.59
CA GLU A 13 38.97 -14.61 8.71
C GLU A 13 37.54 -14.71 8.15
N GLY A 14 36.73 -13.66 8.36
CA GLY A 14 35.40 -13.52 7.76
C GLY A 14 35.41 -13.45 6.23
N ILE A 15 36.42 -12.84 5.61
CA ILE A 15 36.58 -12.80 4.14
C ILE A 15 36.91 -14.20 3.59
N GLY A 16 37.78 -14.96 4.27
CA GLY A 16 38.14 -16.32 3.88
C GLY A 16 36.97 -17.31 3.93
N VAL A 17 36.14 -17.22 4.96
CA VAL A 17 34.91 -18.02 5.09
C VAL A 17 33.86 -17.59 4.06
N MET A 18 33.70 -16.29 3.81
CA MET A 18 32.77 -15.74 2.81
C MET A 18 33.10 -16.18 1.37
N ILE A 19 34.37 -16.24 1.00
CA ILE A 19 34.80 -16.79 -0.30
C ILE A 19 34.46 -18.28 -0.38
N ARG A 20 34.66 -19.03 0.70
CA ARG A 20 34.46 -20.49 0.73
C ARG A 20 32.97 -20.87 0.69
N GLU A 21 32.13 -20.24 1.51
CA GLU A 21 30.68 -20.47 1.55
C GLU A 21 29.96 -19.92 0.30
N GLY A 22 30.42 -18.78 -0.22
CA GLY A 22 29.91 -18.20 -1.48
C GLY A 22 30.22 -19.08 -2.69
N VAL A 23 31.40 -19.72 -2.73
CA VAL A 23 31.77 -20.68 -3.79
C VAL A 23 30.97 -21.98 -3.67
N GLU A 24 30.67 -22.45 -2.45
CA GLU A 24 29.88 -23.68 -2.25
C GLU A 24 28.38 -23.51 -2.57
N ARG A 25 27.76 -22.38 -2.25
CA ARG A 25 26.37 -22.09 -2.67
C ARG A 25 26.25 -21.94 -4.19
N ARG A 26 27.25 -21.33 -4.85
CA ARG A 26 27.25 -21.08 -6.32
C ARG A 26 27.48 -22.31 -7.19
N LYS A 27 28.07 -23.38 -6.65
CA LYS A 27 28.24 -24.65 -7.39
C LYS A 27 26.92 -25.34 -7.76
N LYS A 28 25.78 -24.96 -7.15
CA LYS A 28 24.48 -25.61 -7.35
C LYS A 28 23.67 -25.07 -8.55
N GLU A 29 24.03 -23.91 -9.12
CA GLU A 29 23.28 -23.31 -10.23
C GLU A 29 24.18 -22.93 -11.43
N PRO A 30 23.99 -23.52 -12.63
CA PRO A 30 24.83 -23.24 -13.80
C PRO A 30 24.71 -21.79 -14.32
N ALA A 31 23.63 -21.08 -14.00
CA ALA A 31 23.44 -19.67 -14.36
C ALA A 31 24.36 -18.73 -13.57
N SER A 32 24.70 -19.08 -12.33
CA SER A 32 25.57 -18.27 -11.48
C SER A 32 27.03 -18.28 -11.95
N LEU A 33 27.51 -19.41 -12.48
CA LEU A 33 28.85 -19.55 -13.07
C LEU A 33 29.02 -18.71 -14.36
N LEU A 34 27.99 -18.64 -15.19
CA LEU A 34 27.99 -17.81 -16.40
C LEU A 34 28.02 -16.32 -16.07
N PHE A 35 27.26 -15.90 -15.05
CA PHE A 35 27.29 -14.53 -14.55
C PHE A 35 28.66 -14.16 -13.99
N ASP A 36 29.25 -15.02 -13.16
CA ASP A 36 30.56 -14.80 -12.56
C ASP A 36 31.68 -14.72 -13.61
N ALA A 37 31.64 -15.57 -14.64
CA ALA A 37 32.55 -15.49 -15.78
C ALA A 37 32.37 -14.20 -16.59
N ALA A 38 31.12 -13.78 -16.83
CA ALA A 38 30.83 -12.54 -17.54
C ALA A 38 31.34 -11.30 -16.77
N VAL A 39 31.14 -11.24 -15.45
CA VAL A 39 31.63 -10.16 -14.59
C VAL A 39 33.15 -10.04 -14.66
N LEU A 40 33.87 -11.16 -14.59
CA LEU A 40 35.33 -11.18 -14.69
C LEU A 40 35.82 -10.68 -16.06
N ILE A 41 35.23 -11.17 -17.16
CA ILE A 41 35.61 -10.81 -18.52
C ILE A 41 35.32 -9.33 -18.80
N ILE A 42 34.14 -8.83 -18.41
CA ILE A 42 33.76 -7.43 -18.61
C ILE A 42 34.71 -6.51 -17.85
N ALA A 43 35.02 -6.82 -16.59
CA ALA A 43 35.93 -6.01 -15.80
C ALA A 43 37.35 -5.96 -16.41
N LEU A 44 37.84 -7.09 -16.92
CA LEU A 44 39.13 -7.16 -17.63
C LEU A 44 39.12 -6.29 -18.88
N VAL A 45 38.07 -6.40 -19.71
CA VAL A 45 37.96 -5.63 -20.96
C VAL A 45 37.84 -4.13 -20.68
N PHE A 46 37.01 -3.73 -19.71
CA PHE A 46 36.82 -2.33 -19.33
C PHE A 46 38.08 -1.69 -18.74
N SER A 47 38.93 -2.46 -18.06
CA SER A 47 40.17 -1.92 -17.48
C SER A 47 41.20 -1.49 -18.52
N ARG A 48 41.06 -1.96 -19.77
CA ARG A 48 42.00 -1.69 -20.87
C ARG A 48 41.53 -0.60 -21.83
N PHE A 49 40.29 -0.16 -21.71
CA PHE A 49 39.73 0.85 -22.58
C PHE A 49 39.92 2.25 -22.01
N HIS A 50 40.56 3.14 -22.79
CA HIS A 50 40.68 4.55 -22.47
C HIS A 50 39.68 5.39 -23.28
N ILE A 51 39.15 6.41 -22.64
CA ILE A 51 38.24 7.40 -23.25
C ILE A 51 39.03 8.69 -23.52
N VAL A 52 38.34 9.78 -23.83
CA VAL A 52 38.85 11.13 -24.05
C VAL A 52 39.97 11.48 -23.06
N PHE A 53 41.07 12.05 -23.58
CA PHE A 53 42.27 12.44 -22.83
C PHE A 53 43.03 11.29 -22.14
N GLY A 54 42.72 10.03 -22.44
CA GLY A 54 43.46 8.86 -21.97
C GLY A 54 42.98 8.27 -20.63
N ALA A 55 41.84 8.73 -20.10
CA ALA A 55 41.27 8.26 -18.84
C ALA A 55 40.65 6.85 -18.94
N TYR A 56 40.72 6.06 -17.85
CA TYR A 56 40.21 4.68 -17.77
C TYR A 56 39.04 4.53 -16.76
N PRO A 57 37.89 5.19 -16.97
CA PRO A 57 36.83 5.26 -15.95
C PRO A 57 35.97 4.00 -15.84
N LEU A 58 35.94 3.14 -16.87
CA LEU A 58 34.93 2.08 -16.98
C LEU A 58 35.07 0.97 -15.93
N ALA A 59 36.29 0.49 -15.67
CA ALA A 59 36.52 -0.57 -14.69
C ALA A 59 36.22 -0.10 -13.26
N VAL A 60 36.60 1.13 -12.95
CA VAL A 60 36.34 1.77 -11.64
C VAL A 60 34.83 1.91 -11.43
N ALA A 61 34.10 2.42 -12.43
CA ALA A 61 32.66 2.55 -12.39
C ALA A 61 31.93 1.19 -12.27
N PHE A 62 32.40 0.17 -13.00
CA PHE A 62 31.82 -1.17 -12.96
C PHE A 62 32.02 -1.84 -11.59
N VAL A 63 33.23 -1.73 -11.01
CA VAL A 63 33.52 -2.24 -9.67
C VAL A 63 32.70 -1.51 -8.61
N ALA A 64 32.49 -0.20 -8.74
CA ALA A 64 31.69 0.58 -7.79
C ALA A 64 30.18 0.28 -7.87
N MET A 65 29.69 -0.09 -9.05
CA MET A 65 28.28 -0.36 -9.30
C MET A 65 27.81 -1.71 -8.71
N LEU A 66 28.66 -2.74 -8.78
CA LEU A 66 28.26 -4.13 -8.44
C LEU A 66 27.99 -4.33 -6.93
N PRO A 67 26.83 -4.91 -6.55
CA PRO A 67 26.55 -5.37 -5.20
C PRO A 67 26.99 -6.84 -4.99
N ARG A 68 26.99 -7.64 -6.06
CA ARG A 68 27.37 -9.06 -6.08
C ARG A 68 28.53 -9.26 -7.07
N GLY A 69 29.44 -10.19 -6.75
CA GLY A 69 30.57 -10.52 -7.62
C GLY A 69 31.70 -9.49 -7.63
N VAL A 70 31.72 -8.55 -6.67
CA VAL A 70 32.72 -7.47 -6.57
C VAL A 70 34.15 -8.02 -6.64
N TRP A 71 34.46 -9.08 -5.91
CA TRP A 71 35.80 -9.68 -5.90
C TRP A 71 36.23 -10.22 -7.27
N LEU A 72 35.31 -10.79 -8.05
CA LEU A 72 35.62 -11.25 -9.42
C LEU A 72 35.83 -10.07 -10.36
N ALA A 73 35.03 -9.00 -10.22
CA ALA A 73 35.25 -7.77 -10.96
C ALA A 73 36.61 -7.13 -10.61
N VAL A 74 36.99 -7.13 -9.34
CA VAL A 74 38.29 -6.61 -8.87
C VAL A 74 39.44 -7.42 -9.46
N ILE A 75 39.35 -8.76 -9.43
CA ILE A 75 40.37 -9.63 -10.03
C ILE A 75 40.49 -9.34 -11.53
N GLY A 76 39.37 -9.32 -12.26
CA GLY A 76 39.36 -9.02 -13.70
C GLY A 76 39.96 -7.65 -14.01
N ALA A 77 39.55 -6.63 -13.26
CA ALA A 77 39.99 -5.25 -13.45
C ALA A 77 41.48 -5.05 -13.11
N ILE A 78 41.99 -5.69 -12.06
CA ILE A 78 43.42 -5.64 -11.71
C ILE A 78 44.25 -6.36 -12.78
N VAL A 79 43.86 -7.59 -13.14
CA VAL A 79 44.57 -8.38 -14.16
C VAL A 79 44.63 -7.63 -15.48
N GLY A 80 43.50 -7.06 -15.94
CA GLY A 80 43.48 -6.28 -17.17
C GLY A 80 44.27 -4.98 -17.06
N SER A 81 44.22 -4.28 -15.92
CA SER A 81 45.02 -3.07 -15.70
C SER A 81 46.51 -3.36 -15.77
N LEU A 82 47.00 -4.43 -15.13
CA LEU A 82 48.43 -4.78 -15.11
C LEU A 82 49.02 -5.02 -16.51
N THR A 83 48.20 -5.37 -17.51
CA THR A 83 48.66 -5.51 -18.90
C THR A 83 49.03 -4.18 -19.58
N LEU A 84 48.68 -3.03 -18.97
CA LEU A 84 48.98 -1.68 -19.48
C LEU A 84 50.30 -1.09 -18.94
N GLY A 85 51.11 -1.87 -18.22
CA GLY A 85 52.38 -1.40 -17.65
C GLY A 85 52.18 -0.38 -16.52
N ASN A 86 52.99 0.69 -16.48
CA ASN A 86 53.01 1.66 -15.37
C ASN A 86 51.67 2.37 -15.14
N ILE A 87 50.94 2.72 -16.19
CA ILE A 87 49.60 3.33 -16.11
C ILE A 87 48.61 2.32 -15.49
N GLY A 88 48.81 1.04 -15.82
CA GLY A 88 48.06 -0.08 -15.27
C GLY A 88 48.17 -0.26 -13.77
N ILE A 89 49.35 0.00 -13.20
CA ILE A 89 49.58 -0.10 -11.76
C ILE A 89 48.74 0.96 -11.03
N ILE A 90 48.69 2.19 -11.56
CA ILE A 90 47.88 3.27 -10.98
C ILE A 90 46.39 2.91 -11.02
N ASN A 91 45.90 2.38 -12.15
CA ASN A 91 44.52 1.92 -12.26
C ASN A 91 44.18 0.80 -11.28
N ALA A 92 45.10 -0.16 -11.10
CA ALA A 92 44.94 -1.24 -10.11
C ALA A 92 44.85 -0.70 -8.67
N ILE A 93 45.67 0.31 -8.33
CA ILE A 93 45.62 0.99 -7.02
C ILE A 93 44.27 1.69 -6.83
N ILE A 94 43.77 2.40 -7.85
CA ILE A 94 42.45 3.06 -7.79
C ILE A 94 41.33 2.05 -7.52
N ILE A 95 41.36 0.88 -8.17
CA ILE A 95 40.38 -0.19 -7.95
C ILE A 95 40.41 -0.67 -6.50
N VAL A 96 41.60 -0.84 -5.90
CA VAL A 96 41.75 -1.21 -4.50
C VAL A 96 41.21 -0.12 -3.57
N ILE A 97 41.47 1.15 -3.88
CA ILE A 97 40.96 2.30 -3.11
C ILE A 97 39.42 2.32 -3.14
N VAL A 98 38.78 2.10 -4.30
CA VAL A 98 37.31 2.01 -4.38
C VAL A 98 36.79 0.93 -3.44
N VAL A 99 37.33 -0.28 -3.50
CA VAL A 99 36.88 -1.38 -2.65
C VAL A 99 37.06 -1.04 -1.17
N PHE A 100 38.20 -0.46 -0.81
CA PHE A 100 38.47 -0.04 0.57
C PHE A 100 37.46 1.01 1.07
N LEU A 101 37.18 2.04 0.25
CA LEU A 101 36.17 3.05 0.58
C LEU A 101 34.78 2.44 0.72
N ARG A 102 34.40 1.53 -0.19
CA ARG A 102 33.10 0.83 -0.11
C ARG A 102 32.97 -0.01 1.16
N VAL A 103 34.04 -0.71 1.55
CA VAL A 103 34.07 -1.48 2.82
C VAL A 103 33.89 -0.58 4.04
N ILE A 104 34.55 0.59 4.07
CA ILE A 104 34.40 1.56 5.17
C ILE A 104 32.96 2.08 5.23
N ILE A 105 32.39 2.47 4.08
CA ILE A 105 31.04 3.01 3.98
C ILE A 105 29.99 1.99 4.39
N ALA A 106 30.18 0.72 4.05
CA ALA A 106 29.26 -0.36 4.42
C ALA A 106 29.27 -0.69 5.93
N GLY A 107 30.22 -0.16 6.71
CA GLY A 107 30.25 -0.29 8.17
C GLY A 107 30.44 -1.71 8.73
N GLY A 108 30.60 -2.71 7.86
CA GLY A 108 30.65 -4.13 8.24
C GLY A 108 29.27 -4.74 8.58
N ASP A 109 28.19 -3.98 8.46
CA ASP A 109 26.83 -4.47 8.66
C ASP A 109 26.37 -5.31 7.47
N ARG A 110 25.81 -6.47 7.78
CA ARG A 110 25.30 -7.43 6.79
C ARG A 110 23.80 -7.23 6.65
N ASN A 111 23.30 -7.17 5.43
CA ASN A 111 21.85 -7.32 5.19
C ASN A 111 21.39 -8.75 5.52
N GLU A 112 20.08 -8.95 5.69
CA GLU A 112 19.45 -10.25 5.98
C GLU A 112 19.83 -11.36 4.96
N ASP A 113 20.20 -10.98 3.74
CA ASP A 113 20.67 -11.88 2.68
C ASP A 113 22.19 -12.17 2.69
N GLY A 114 22.96 -11.57 3.60
CA GLY A 114 24.40 -11.79 3.78
C GLY A 114 25.32 -11.01 2.82
N PHE A 115 24.84 -9.97 2.13
CA PHE A 115 25.66 -9.15 1.22
C PHE A 115 26.43 -8.04 1.95
N LEU A 116 27.69 -7.81 1.53
CA LEU A 116 28.61 -6.84 2.14
C LEU A 116 28.54 -5.42 1.51
N PHE A 117 27.97 -5.28 0.31
CA PHE A 117 28.02 -4.04 -0.48
C PHE A 117 26.62 -3.60 -0.93
N CYS A 118 25.84 -3.07 0.01
CA CYS A 118 24.45 -2.62 -0.19
C CYS A 118 24.28 -1.10 -0.05
N GLU A 119 25.35 -0.32 -0.15
CA GLU A 119 25.26 1.12 0.04
C GLU A 119 24.38 1.82 -1.03
N PRO A 120 23.67 2.91 -0.65
CA PRO A 120 22.89 3.75 -1.55
C PRO A 120 23.69 4.25 -2.77
N LEU A 121 22.99 4.51 -3.89
CA LEU A 121 23.59 4.95 -5.15
C LEU A 121 24.51 6.17 -5.00
N VAL A 122 24.09 7.16 -4.20
CA VAL A 122 24.89 8.37 -3.94
C VAL A 122 26.26 8.01 -3.37
N LEU A 123 26.31 7.07 -2.42
CA LEU A 123 27.55 6.64 -1.79
C LEU A 123 28.43 5.81 -2.73
N ARG A 124 27.84 5.01 -3.64
CA ARG A 124 28.59 4.32 -4.70
C ARG A 124 29.28 5.32 -5.62
N ILE A 125 28.55 6.33 -6.10
CA ILE A 125 29.09 7.39 -6.95
C ILE A 125 30.19 8.15 -6.21
N SER A 126 29.96 8.55 -4.96
CA SER A 126 30.96 9.24 -4.15
C SER A 126 32.24 8.42 -3.96
N SER A 127 32.13 7.13 -3.63
CA SER A 127 33.31 6.26 -3.46
C SER A 127 34.14 6.13 -4.74
N ALA A 128 33.47 5.99 -5.90
CA ALA A 128 34.13 5.90 -7.19
C ALA A 128 34.80 7.22 -7.59
N SER A 129 34.11 8.35 -7.40
CA SER A 129 34.65 9.68 -7.70
C SER A 129 35.84 10.06 -6.81
N ILE A 130 35.79 9.74 -5.52
CA ILE A 130 36.90 9.99 -4.58
C ILE A 130 38.12 9.17 -4.98
N ALA A 131 37.96 7.88 -5.29
CA ALA A 131 39.07 7.05 -5.73
C ALA A 131 39.69 7.54 -7.04
N SER A 132 38.85 7.89 -8.02
CA SER A 132 39.33 8.47 -9.29
C SER A 132 40.02 9.82 -9.09
N PHE A 133 39.58 10.63 -8.13
CA PHE A 133 40.23 11.90 -7.79
C PHE A 133 41.62 11.68 -7.19
N ILE A 134 41.75 10.76 -6.23
CA ILE A 134 43.03 10.43 -5.59
C ILE A 134 44.04 9.94 -6.64
N GLY A 135 43.62 9.00 -7.51
CA GLY A 135 44.49 8.49 -8.56
C GLY A 135 44.87 9.54 -9.60
N SER A 136 43.93 10.41 -9.97
CA SER A 136 44.19 11.48 -10.94
C SER A 136 45.07 12.58 -10.37
N ALA A 137 44.91 12.94 -9.09
CA ALA A 137 45.78 13.89 -8.41
C ALA A 137 47.23 13.40 -8.36
N TYR A 138 47.42 12.11 -8.12
CA TYR A 138 48.74 11.48 -8.16
C TYR A 138 49.36 11.53 -9.58
N GLU A 139 48.57 11.25 -10.63
CA GLU A 139 49.04 11.39 -12.02
C GLU A 139 49.44 12.83 -12.38
N VAL A 140 48.66 13.83 -11.95
CA VAL A 140 48.98 15.24 -12.19
C VAL A 140 50.28 15.65 -11.49
N LEU A 141 50.51 15.16 -10.27
CA LEU A 141 51.75 15.42 -9.54
C LEU A 141 52.98 14.78 -10.22
N LEU A 142 52.84 13.59 -10.80
CA LEU A 142 53.93 12.90 -11.50
C LEU A 142 54.22 13.47 -12.89
N ARG A 143 53.17 13.81 -13.66
CA ARG A 143 53.28 14.32 -15.05
C ARG A 143 53.44 15.83 -15.13
N GLY A 144 53.31 16.53 -14.00
CA GLY A 144 53.29 17.98 -13.93
C GLY A 144 51.94 18.59 -14.31
N PHE A 145 51.78 19.89 -14.01
CA PHE A 145 50.57 20.69 -14.23
C PHE A 145 50.40 21.12 -15.69
N SER A 146 50.44 20.18 -16.62
CA SER A 146 50.10 20.43 -18.02
C SER A 146 48.58 20.41 -18.23
N LEU A 147 48.10 21.13 -19.24
CA LEU A 147 46.69 21.15 -19.61
C LEU A 147 46.14 19.73 -19.87
N THR A 148 46.95 18.85 -20.47
CA THR A 148 46.56 17.46 -20.76
C THR A 148 46.39 16.63 -19.49
N SER A 149 47.25 16.81 -18.49
CA SER A 149 47.11 16.14 -17.18
C SER A 149 45.85 16.61 -16.42
N ILE A 150 45.54 17.90 -16.48
CA ILE A 150 44.32 18.46 -15.87
C ILE A 150 43.07 17.92 -16.58
N LEU A 151 43.06 17.89 -17.91
CA LEU A 151 41.95 17.34 -18.68
C LEU A 151 41.77 15.84 -18.47
N TYR A 152 42.87 15.07 -18.33
CA TYR A 152 42.83 13.67 -17.91
C TYR A 152 42.15 13.52 -16.54
N ALA A 153 42.55 14.33 -15.54
CA ALA A 153 41.99 14.25 -14.20
C ALA A 153 40.50 14.58 -14.17
N CYS A 154 40.09 15.67 -14.82
CA CYS A 154 38.69 16.07 -14.91
C CYS A 154 37.84 15.01 -15.63
N SER A 155 38.33 14.48 -16.75
CA SER A 155 37.60 13.44 -17.50
C SER A 155 37.50 12.13 -16.71
N SER A 156 38.57 11.72 -16.02
CA SER A 156 38.56 10.52 -15.19
C SER A 156 37.51 10.58 -14.08
N VAL A 157 37.46 11.67 -13.31
CA VAL A 157 36.51 11.83 -12.20
C VAL A 157 35.07 11.94 -12.72
N LEU A 158 34.83 12.80 -13.71
CA LEU A 158 33.50 13.06 -14.25
C LEU A 158 32.90 11.81 -14.92
N LEU A 159 33.67 11.16 -15.80
CA LEU A 159 33.20 9.97 -16.50
C LEU A 159 32.99 8.79 -15.55
N THR A 160 33.83 8.63 -14.53
CA THR A 160 33.61 7.59 -13.50
C THR A 160 32.27 7.79 -12.80
N ALA A 161 31.92 9.02 -12.43
CA ALA A 161 30.63 9.33 -11.81
C ALA A 161 29.45 9.02 -12.76
N ILE A 162 29.53 9.49 -14.01
CA ILE A 162 28.48 9.30 -15.03
C ILE A 162 28.27 7.82 -15.30
N PHE A 163 29.34 7.04 -15.50
CA PHE A 163 29.21 5.60 -15.77
C PHE A 163 28.74 4.82 -14.54
N THR A 164 29.12 5.22 -13.32
CA THR A 164 28.62 4.57 -12.10
C THR A 164 27.10 4.75 -11.97
N PHE A 165 26.60 5.96 -12.25
CA PHE A 165 25.17 6.24 -12.33
C PHE A 165 24.48 5.48 -13.47
N ALA A 166 25.04 5.54 -14.69
CA ALA A 166 24.45 4.88 -15.83
C ALA A 166 24.40 3.35 -15.67
N PHE A 167 25.42 2.74 -15.07
CA PHE A 167 25.42 1.30 -14.81
C PHE A 167 24.44 0.93 -13.69
N SER A 168 24.17 1.81 -12.72
CA SER A 168 23.23 1.49 -11.63
C SER A 168 21.81 1.22 -12.13
N GLY A 169 21.38 1.86 -13.22
CA GLY A 169 20.07 1.59 -13.85
C GLY A 169 19.86 0.12 -14.27
N ILE A 170 20.93 -0.66 -14.47
CA ILE A 170 20.85 -2.10 -14.74
C ILE A 170 20.49 -2.89 -13.47
N LEU A 171 20.90 -2.44 -12.29
CA LEU A 171 20.66 -3.13 -11.01
C LEU A 171 19.45 -2.60 -10.25
N ASP A 172 19.25 -1.28 -10.26
CA ASP A 172 18.18 -0.60 -9.52
C ASP A 172 16.80 -0.89 -10.14
N SER A 173 16.75 -1.38 -11.38
CA SER A 173 15.53 -1.85 -12.04
C SER A 173 14.98 -3.17 -11.49
N GLY A 174 15.65 -3.82 -10.53
CA GLY A 174 15.20 -5.07 -9.90
C GLY A 174 15.25 -6.30 -10.82
N ILE A 175 15.77 -6.16 -12.04
CA ILE A 175 15.84 -7.21 -13.06
C ILE A 175 17.10 -8.06 -12.83
N SER A 176 16.94 -9.35 -12.55
CA SER A 176 18.10 -10.24 -12.41
C SER A 176 18.71 -10.61 -13.77
N PHE A 177 20.01 -10.90 -13.82
CA PHE A 177 20.67 -11.42 -15.03
C PHE A 177 20.02 -12.72 -15.52
N SER A 178 19.55 -13.55 -14.57
CA SER A 178 18.73 -14.73 -14.87
C SER A 178 17.42 -14.37 -15.56
N ASP A 179 16.74 -13.28 -15.19
CA ASP A 179 15.50 -12.84 -15.86
C ASP A 179 15.75 -12.39 -17.30
N PHE A 180 16.87 -11.71 -17.53
CA PHE A 180 17.31 -11.33 -18.88
C PHE A 180 17.64 -12.56 -19.73
N VAL A 181 18.44 -13.49 -19.19
CA VAL A 181 18.79 -14.76 -19.86
C VAL A 181 17.58 -15.68 -20.00
N ASN A 182 16.58 -15.62 -19.12
CA ASN A 182 15.33 -16.38 -19.22
C ASN A 182 14.29 -15.68 -20.11
N GLY A 183 14.54 -14.44 -20.52
CA GLY A 183 13.75 -13.74 -21.53
C GLY A 183 12.33 -13.48 -21.05
N LYS A 184 12.17 -13.08 -19.78
CA LYS A 184 10.88 -12.63 -19.26
C LYS A 184 10.38 -11.47 -20.14
N LYS A 185 9.26 -11.69 -20.84
CA LYS A 185 8.67 -10.71 -21.77
C LYS A 185 8.32 -9.38 -21.10
N GLU A 186 8.16 -9.40 -19.78
CA GLU A 186 7.90 -8.23 -18.94
C GLU A 186 9.04 -7.21 -18.87
N LEU A 187 10.30 -7.59 -19.14
CA LEU A 187 11.44 -6.64 -19.13
C LEU A 187 11.29 -5.51 -20.16
N PHE A 188 10.41 -5.70 -21.16
CA PHE A 188 10.24 -4.75 -22.24
C PHE A 188 8.77 -4.63 -22.71
N SER A 189 7.78 -5.09 -21.94
CA SER A 189 6.37 -4.87 -22.32
C SER A 189 5.91 -3.46 -21.92
N VAL A 190 5.16 -2.78 -22.80
CA VAL A 190 4.72 -1.37 -22.64
C VAL A 190 3.43 -1.26 -21.80
N VAL A 191 2.96 -2.36 -21.21
CA VAL A 191 1.61 -2.49 -20.62
C VAL A 191 1.57 -2.14 -19.11
N LYS A 192 2.63 -1.52 -18.57
CA LYS A 192 2.72 -1.15 -17.14
C LYS A 192 2.43 0.33 -16.87
N ARG A 193 2.15 0.69 -15.60
CA ARG A 193 1.83 2.06 -15.12
C ARG A 193 2.94 3.07 -15.44
N ASP A 194 2.65 4.37 -15.45
CA ASP A 194 3.61 5.42 -15.86
C ASP A 194 4.93 5.45 -15.07
N LYS A 195 4.92 5.13 -13.77
CA LYS A 195 6.14 5.06 -12.95
C LYS A 195 7.04 3.87 -13.33
N GLU A 196 6.45 2.72 -13.62
CA GLU A 196 7.17 1.50 -14.04
C GLU A 196 7.68 1.62 -15.48
N ARG A 197 6.99 2.38 -16.35
CA ARG A 197 7.47 2.68 -17.70
C ARG A 197 8.79 3.45 -17.69
N PHE A 198 8.93 4.43 -16.80
CA PHE A 198 10.14 5.23 -16.68
C PHE A 198 11.38 4.39 -16.31
N GLU A 199 11.22 3.46 -15.36
CA GLU A 199 12.28 2.53 -14.95
C GLU A 199 12.69 1.57 -16.08
N ILE A 200 11.72 1.07 -16.86
CA ILE A 200 11.99 0.23 -18.04
C ILE A 200 12.76 1.00 -19.12
N TYR A 201 12.42 2.26 -19.39
CA TYR A 201 13.17 3.06 -20.37
C TYR A 201 14.60 3.35 -19.91
N ILE A 202 14.80 3.62 -18.62
CA ILE A 202 16.15 3.77 -18.03
C ILE A 202 16.94 2.47 -18.20
N PHE A 203 16.34 1.31 -17.88
CA PHE A 203 16.99 0.02 -18.08
C PHE A 203 17.39 -0.20 -19.55
N GLN A 204 16.49 0.08 -20.51
CA GLN A 204 16.77 -0.08 -21.94
C GLN A 204 17.90 0.82 -22.43
N ALA A 205 17.90 2.10 -22.03
CA ALA A 205 18.93 3.07 -22.40
C ALA A 205 20.29 2.69 -21.80
N THR A 206 20.32 2.30 -20.53
CA THR A 206 21.53 1.90 -19.82
C THR A 206 22.09 0.57 -20.34
N PHE A 207 21.23 -0.39 -20.69
CA PHE A 207 21.62 -1.63 -21.35
C PHE A 207 22.26 -1.37 -22.72
N LEU A 208 21.66 -0.52 -23.56
CA LEU A 208 22.23 -0.17 -24.86
C LEU A 208 23.59 0.52 -24.72
N LEU A 209 23.73 1.44 -23.77
CA LEU A 209 25.01 2.08 -23.45
C LEU A 209 26.05 1.05 -23.00
N PHE A 210 25.67 0.11 -22.14
CA PHE A 210 26.56 -0.93 -21.64
C PHE A 210 27.07 -1.85 -22.77
N VAL A 211 26.17 -2.29 -23.65
CA VAL A 211 26.52 -3.10 -24.83
C VAL A 211 27.44 -2.33 -25.78
N PHE A 212 27.18 -1.05 -26.00
CA PHE A 212 28.03 -0.17 -26.81
C PHE A 212 29.45 -0.09 -26.24
N LEU A 213 29.58 0.15 -24.94
CA LEU A 213 30.88 0.28 -24.28
C LEU A 213 31.68 -1.02 -24.29
N ILE A 214 31.03 -2.19 -24.14
CA ILE A 214 31.70 -3.49 -24.29
C ILE A 214 32.22 -3.65 -25.72
N SER A 215 31.39 -3.33 -26.72
CA SER A 215 31.73 -3.50 -28.14
C SER A 215 32.93 -2.63 -28.53
N ILE A 216 32.98 -1.38 -28.07
CA ILE A 216 34.12 -0.50 -28.27
C ILE A 216 35.36 -1.02 -27.54
N SER A 217 35.21 -1.46 -26.29
CA SER A 217 36.34 -1.94 -25.49
C SER A 217 36.97 -3.19 -26.12
N LEU A 218 36.19 -4.03 -26.81
CA LEU A 218 36.67 -5.20 -27.54
C LEU A 218 37.34 -4.88 -28.88
N LYS A 219 37.17 -3.66 -29.42
CA LYS A 219 37.71 -3.25 -30.73
C LYS A 219 39.23 -3.34 -30.80
N SER A 220 39.92 -3.10 -29.68
CA SER A 220 41.38 -3.11 -29.59
C SER A 220 42.00 -4.52 -29.65
N TYR A 221 41.18 -5.57 -29.65
CA TYR A 221 41.64 -6.95 -29.67
C TYR A 221 41.50 -7.54 -31.07
N ASN A 222 42.54 -8.24 -31.52
CA ASN A 222 42.48 -9.07 -32.71
C ASN A 222 43.15 -10.40 -32.38
N ILE A 223 42.37 -11.48 -32.37
CA ILE A 223 42.83 -12.81 -32.01
C ILE A 223 42.86 -13.64 -33.30
N LEU A 224 44.06 -13.98 -33.78
CA LEU A 224 44.24 -14.82 -34.98
C LEU A 224 43.49 -14.28 -36.23
N GLY A 225 43.38 -12.96 -36.37
CA GLY A 225 42.69 -12.31 -37.50
C GLY A 225 41.19 -12.09 -37.30
N ILE A 226 40.63 -12.54 -36.17
CA ILE A 226 39.21 -12.42 -35.83
C ILE A 226 39.03 -11.30 -34.82
N SER A 227 38.09 -10.39 -35.09
CA SER A 227 37.73 -9.30 -34.16
C SER A 227 36.68 -9.78 -33.15
N PRO A 228 37.02 -9.89 -31.85
CA PRO A 228 36.05 -10.26 -30.81
C PRO A 228 34.88 -9.30 -30.70
N ALA A 229 35.07 -8.03 -31.12
CA ALA A 229 34.03 -7.02 -31.11
C ALA A 229 32.88 -7.38 -32.07
N TYR A 230 33.19 -7.80 -33.30
CA TYR A 230 32.15 -8.21 -34.27
C TYR A 230 31.46 -9.51 -33.84
N VAL A 231 32.20 -10.45 -33.22
CA VAL A 231 31.61 -11.67 -32.64
C VAL A 231 30.64 -11.33 -31.52
N PHE A 232 31.01 -10.42 -30.61
CA PHE A 232 30.14 -9.97 -29.52
C PHE A 232 28.88 -9.26 -30.05
N SER A 233 29.04 -8.32 -30.99
CA SER A 233 27.92 -7.60 -31.61
C SER A 233 26.95 -8.55 -32.30
N ALA A 234 27.45 -9.48 -33.12
CA ALA A 234 26.62 -10.51 -33.75
C ALA A 234 25.87 -11.36 -32.71
N PHE A 235 26.58 -11.80 -31.67
CA PHE A 235 26.03 -12.67 -30.64
C PHE A 235 24.92 -11.99 -29.83
N ILE A 236 25.15 -10.75 -29.37
CA ILE A 236 24.16 -10.01 -28.57
C ILE A 236 22.95 -9.61 -29.41
N THR A 237 23.14 -9.29 -30.70
CA THR A 237 22.05 -9.04 -31.65
C THR A 237 21.16 -10.26 -31.82
N LEU A 238 21.74 -11.44 -32.05
CA LEU A 238 20.98 -12.69 -32.20
C LEU A 238 20.25 -13.07 -30.90
N LEU A 239 20.89 -12.88 -29.75
CA LEU A 239 20.30 -13.15 -28.44
C LEU A 239 19.09 -12.24 -28.18
N VAL A 240 19.23 -10.93 -28.41
CA VAL A 240 18.16 -9.95 -28.20
C VAL A 240 17.05 -10.12 -29.23
N ALA A 241 17.38 -10.34 -30.50
CA ALA A 241 16.38 -10.58 -31.56
C ALA A 241 15.49 -11.79 -31.25
N ARG A 242 16.07 -12.86 -30.69
CA ARG A 242 15.32 -14.06 -30.29
C ARG A 242 14.42 -13.86 -29.08
N ARG A 243 14.86 -13.08 -28.08
CA ARG A 243 14.13 -12.93 -26.82
C ARG A 243 13.15 -11.78 -26.79
N PHE A 244 13.53 -10.68 -27.41
CA PHE A 244 12.83 -9.42 -27.27
C PHE A 244 12.28 -8.90 -28.61
N GLY A 245 12.47 -9.65 -29.70
CA GLY A 245 11.88 -9.39 -31.02
C GLY A 245 12.79 -8.59 -31.96
N CYS A 246 12.35 -8.49 -33.22
CA CYS A 246 13.13 -7.92 -34.32
C CYS A 246 13.53 -6.45 -34.09
N ILE A 247 12.60 -5.58 -33.64
CA ILE A 247 12.87 -4.14 -33.46
C ILE A 247 14.02 -3.90 -32.46
N ARG A 248 14.08 -4.68 -31.39
CA ARG A 248 15.15 -4.56 -30.38
C ARG A 248 16.44 -5.20 -30.86
N GLY A 249 16.34 -6.29 -31.63
CA GLY A 249 17.47 -6.85 -32.36
C GLY A 249 18.13 -5.82 -33.29
N VAL A 250 17.31 -5.06 -34.03
CA VAL A 250 17.76 -3.96 -34.90
C VAL A 250 18.48 -2.88 -34.08
N ALA A 251 17.88 -2.40 -32.99
CA ALA A 251 18.47 -1.38 -32.14
C ALA A 251 19.82 -1.82 -31.54
N VAL A 252 19.87 -3.03 -30.96
CA VAL A 252 21.11 -3.58 -30.38
C VAL A 252 22.16 -3.84 -31.45
N GLY A 253 21.79 -4.37 -32.62
CA GLY A 253 22.72 -4.60 -33.73
C GLY A 253 23.32 -3.33 -34.28
N PHE A 254 22.51 -2.27 -34.43
CA PHE A 254 22.99 -0.96 -34.83
C PHE A 254 23.96 -0.38 -33.78
N VAL A 255 23.52 -0.30 -32.51
CA VAL A 255 24.28 0.35 -31.43
C VAL A 255 25.58 -0.38 -31.13
N SER A 256 25.55 -1.70 -30.92
CA SER A 256 26.76 -2.49 -30.63
C SER A 256 27.83 -2.32 -31.72
N SER A 257 27.41 -2.29 -32.98
CA SER A 257 28.33 -2.26 -34.11
C SER A 257 28.78 -0.85 -34.50
N LEU A 258 28.01 0.18 -34.15
CA LEU A 258 28.39 1.59 -34.34
C LEU A 258 29.72 1.91 -33.66
N GLY A 259 29.99 1.30 -32.50
CA GLY A 259 31.26 1.45 -31.79
C GLY A 259 32.47 0.86 -32.52
N ILE A 260 32.23 -0.09 -33.43
CA ILE A 260 33.28 -0.80 -34.16
C ILE A 260 33.53 -0.09 -35.50
N SER A 261 32.48 -0.02 -36.34
CA SER A 261 32.48 0.71 -37.61
C SER A 261 31.11 1.26 -37.96
N SER A 262 31.06 2.50 -38.44
CA SER A 262 29.82 3.15 -38.90
C SER A 262 29.24 2.49 -40.15
N LEU A 263 30.07 1.85 -40.98
CA LEU A 263 29.64 1.19 -42.21
C LEU A 263 28.92 -0.14 -41.97
N TYR A 264 29.36 -0.93 -40.99
CA TYR A 264 28.77 -2.27 -40.73
C TYR A 264 27.64 -2.24 -39.70
N SER A 265 27.40 -1.11 -39.02
CA SER A 265 26.29 -0.97 -38.06
C SER A 265 24.93 -1.25 -38.70
N VAL A 266 24.73 -0.81 -39.95
CA VAL A 266 23.53 -1.09 -40.72
C VAL A 266 23.42 -2.58 -41.08
N GLY A 267 24.54 -3.23 -41.40
CA GLY A 267 24.56 -4.68 -41.64
C GLY A 267 24.11 -5.50 -40.43
N PHE A 268 24.60 -5.16 -39.24
CA PHE A 268 24.16 -5.81 -38.00
C PHE A 268 22.73 -5.44 -37.57
N ALA A 269 22.25 -4.25 -37.93
CA ALA A 269 20.84 -3.90 -37.79
C ALA A 269 19.95 -4.82 -38.66
N LEU A 270 20.37 -5.08 -39.91
CA LEU A 270 19.68 -6.01 -40.81
C LEU A 270 19.73 -7.46 -40.31
N VAL A 271 20.84 -7.89 -39.68
CA VAL A 271 20.91 -9.18 -38.97
C VAL A 271 19.81 -9.28 -37.92
N GLY A 272 19.63 -8.24 -37.10
CA GLY A 272 18.59 -8.19 -36.07
C GLY A 272 17.17 -8.28 -36.65
N LEU A 273 16.94 -7.64 -37.80
CA LEU A 273 15.67 -7.71 -38.53
C LEU A 273 15.42 -9.11 -39.09
N GLY A 274 16.35 -9.63 -39.88
CA GLY A 274 16.21 -10.91 -40.58
C GLY A 274 16.14 -12.09 -39.63
N ALA A 275 17.06 -12.17 -38.66
CA ALA A 275 17.03 -13.22 -37.65
C ALA A 275 15.77 -13.09 -36.78
N GLY A 276 15.40 -11.86 -36.38
CA GLY A 276 14.23 -11.59 -35.55
C GLY A 276 12.91 -12.06 -36.16
N LEU A 277 12.71 -11.89 -37.47
CA LEU A 277 11.52 -12.34 -38.19
C LEU A 277 11.47 -13.87 -38.40
N LEU A 278 12.64 -14.50 -38.55
CA LEU A 278 12.75 -15.91 -38.93
C LEU A 278 12.95 -16.86 -37.74
N PHE A 279 13.15 -16.34 -36.52
CA PHE A 279 13.24 -17.18 -35.31
C PHE A 279 11.95 -17.97 -35.03
N SER A 280 10.79 -17.51 -35.53
CA SER A 280 9.52 -18.24 -35.48
C SER A 280 9.49 -19.46 -36.41
N ALA A 281 10.18 -19.41 -37.55
CA ALA A 281 10.27 -20.50 -38.52
C ALA A 281 11.34 -21.55 -38.15
N GLY A 282 12.37 -21.14 -37.39
CA GLY A 282 13.38 -22.04 -36.84
C GLY A 282 14.76 -21.40 -36.69
N MET A 283 15.61 -21.96 -35.82
CA MET A 283 16.94 -21.41 -35.55
C MET A 283 17.84 -21.36 -36.79
N ALA A 284 17.79 -22.40 -37.64
CA ALA A 284 18.58 -22.45 -38.87
C ALA A 284 18.16 -21.34 -39.86
N TYR A 285 16.85 -21.12 -40.04
CA TYR A 285 16.33 -20.06 -40.91
C TYR A 285 16.73 -18.66 -40.41
N ALA A 286 16.71 -18.44 -39.09
CA ALA A 286 17.12 -17.17 -38.50
C ALA A 286 18.60 -16.84 -38.74
N TYR A 287 19.51 -17.81 -38.54
CA TYR A 287 20.94 -17.59 -38.77
C TYR A 287 21.26 -17.44 -40.26
N VAL A 288 20.64 -18.25 -41.12
CA VAL A 288 20.86 -18.15 -42.57
C VAL A 288 20.32 -16.81 -43.09
N GLY A 289 19.10 -16.42 -42.69
CA GLY A 289 18.50 -15.16 -43.12
C GLY A 289 19.27 -13.92 -42.63
N GLY A 290 19.70 -13.91 -41.36
CA GLY A 290 20.57 -12.85 -40.85
C GLY A 290 21.92 -12.79 -41.57
N GLY A 291 22.53 -13.94 -41.82
CA GLY A 291 23.81 -14.04 -42.55
C GLY A 291 23.72 -13.56 -43.99
N ILE A 292 22.64 -13.89 -44.71
CA ILE A 292 22.42 -13.40 -46.08
C ILE A 292 22.33 -11.87 -46.09
N LEU A 293 21.53 -11.28 -45.21
CA LEU A 293 21.39 -9.82 -45.14
C LEU A 293 22.70 -9.11 -44.80
N LEU A 294 23.48 -9.67 -43.86
CA LEU A 294 24.81 -9.16 -43.53
C LEU A 294 25.74 -9.23 -44.75
N SER A 295 25.72 -10.36 -45.45
CA SER A 295 26.59 -10.61 -46.62
C SER A 295 26.29 -9.65 -47.76
N VAL A 296 25.00 -9.44 -48.06
CA VAL A 296 24.54 -8.50 -49.08
C VAL A 296 24.97 -7.08 -48.72
N TRP A 297 24.78 -6.66 -47.47
CA TRP A 297 25.19 -5.32 -47.03
C TRP A 297 26.71 -5.13 -47.10
N CYS A 298 27.49 -6.07 -46.56
CA CYS A 298 28.94 -6.01 -46.57
C CYS A 298 29.53 -6.03 -47.99
N ALA A 299 28.93 -6.80 -48.90
CA ALA A 299 29.32 -6.81 -50.31
C ALA A 299 29.00 -5.48 -51.00
N TYR A 300 27.86 -4.86 -50.69
CA TYR A 300 27.48 -3.55 -51.21
C TYR A 300 28.39 -2.43 -50.68
N SER A 301 28.67 -2.41 -49.38
CA SER A 301 29.39 -1.30 -48.74
C SER A 301 30.91 -1.39 -48.87
N GLY A 302 31.46 -2.60 -48.96
CA GLY A 302 32.91 -2.85 -48.88
C GLY A 302 33.44 -3.90 -49.85
N GLY A 303 32.63 -4.36 -50.81
CA GLY A 303 33.01 -5.40 -51.76
C GLY A 303 33.39 -6.72 -51.10
N ILE A 304 34.29 -7.48 -51.73
CA ILE A 304 34.69 -8.80 -51.23
C ILE A 304 35.49 -8.72 -49.91
N LEU A 305 36.25 -7.64 -49.70
CA LEU A 305 36.99 -7.41 -48.47
C LEU A 305 36.04 -7.12 -47.29
N GLY A 306 34.96 -6.37 -47.55
CA GLY A 306 33.93 -6.09 -46.54
C GLY A 306 33.23 -7.36 -46.07
N PHE A 307 32.88 -8.24 -47.01
CA PHE A 307 32.30 -9.55 -46.69
C PHE A 307 33.23 -10.39 -45.78
N LEU A 308 34.51 -10.49 -46.15
CA LEU A 308 35.50 -11.26 -45.39
C LEU A 308 35.81 -10.70 -43.99
N SER A 309 35.45 -9.45 -43.72
CA SER A 309 35.72 -8.77 -42.45
C SER A 309 34.65 -8.90 -41.36
N ALA A 310 33.47 -9.42 -41.69
CA ALA A 310 32.34 -9.53 -40.76
C ALA A 310 31.60 -10.87 -40.81
N PHE A 311 31.64 -11.56 -41.96
CA PHE A 311 30.94 -12.84 -42.13
C PHE A 311 31.56 -14.01 -41.31
N PRO A 312 32.90 -14.16 -41.23
CA PRO A 312 33.51 -15.17 -40.36
C PRO A 312 33.12 -14.98 -38.90
N GLU A 313 33.13 -13.73 -38.41
CA GLU A 313 32.76 -13.36 -37.05
C GLU A 313 31.28 -13.65 -36.76
N TYR A 314 30.40 -13.33 -37.72
CA TYR A 314 28.98 -13.69 -37.62
C TYR A 314 28.76 -15.20 -37.55
N SER A 315 29.51 -15.97 -38.33
CA SER A 315 29.42 -17.43 -38.34
C SER A 315 29.83 -18.02 -36.98
N ILE A 316 30.93 -17.51 -36.41
CA ILE A 316 31.40 -17.89 -35.07
C ILE A 316 30.35 -17.52 -34.00
N ALA A 317 29.81 -16.31 -34.05
CA ALA A 317 28.77 -15.87 -33.13
C ALA A 317 27.50 -16.72 -33.21
N SER A 318 27.11 -17.10 -34.43
CA SER A 318 25.97 -17.99 -34.67
C SER A 318 26.22 -19.36 -34.04
N MET A 319 27.40 -19.95 -34.24
CA MET A 319 27.81 -21.22 -33.61
C MET A 319 27.84 -21.15 -32.07
N LEU A 320 28.36 -20.06 -31.51
CA LEU A 320 28.40 -19.84 -30.06
C LEU A 320 27.01 -19.66 -29.46
N SER A 321 26.09 -19.06 -30.22
CA SER A 321 24.72 -18.85 -29.75
C SER A 321 23.89 -20.13 -29.71
N VAL A 322 24.19 -21.16 -30.53
CA VAL A 322 23.42 -22.42 -30.60
C VAL A 322 23.35 -23.19 -29.26
N PRO A 323 24.45 -23.55 -28.58
CA PRO A 323 24.38 -24.33 -27.34
C PRO A 323 23.77 -23.53 -26.19
N LEU A 324 23.98 -22.21 -26.15
CA LEU A 324 23.37 -21.33 -25.16
C LEU A 324 21.86 -21.23 -25.38
N LEU A 325 21.42 -21.01 -26.63
CA LEU A 325 20.01 -20.93 -27.00
C LEU A 325 19.30 -22.29 -26.93
N ARG A 326 20.00 -23.40 -27.14
CA ARG A 326 19.51 -24.78 -26.91
C ARG A 326 19.41 -25.12 -25.43
N LYS A 327 20.37 -24.73 -24.58
CA LYS A 327 20.26 -24.90 -23.11
C LYS A 327 19.11 -24.09 -22.54
N ILE A 328 18.81 -22.94 -23.11
CA ILE A 328 17.61 -22.16 -22.77
C ILE A 328 16.34 -22.86 -23.28
N GLN A 329 16.37 -23.44 -24.48
CA GLN A 329 15.26 -24.27 -24.99
C GLN A 329 15.05 -25.52 -24.12
N ALA A 330 16.15 -26.10 -23.61
CA ALA A 330 16.15 -27.26 -22.72
C ALA A 330 15.75 -26.87 -21.29
N ALA A 331 16.12 -25.69 -20.79
CA ALA A 331 15.61 -25.14 -19.53
C ALA A 331 14.12 -24.80 -19.62
N LYS A 332 13.63 -24.47 -20.82
CA LYS A 332 12.20 -24.48 -21.11
C LYS A 332 11.59 -25.88 -21.05
N SER A 333 12.27 -26.91 -21.56
CA SER A 333 11.76 -28.29 -21.55
C SER A 333 12.04 -29.11 -20.27
N THR A 334 12.90 -28.65 -19.36
CA THR A 334 13.18 -29.31 -18.06
C THR A 334 12.66 -28.50 -16.86
N THR A 335 12.05 -27.36 -17.12
CA THR A 335 11.14 -26.67 -16.18
C THR A 335 9.73 -26.60 -16.78
N GLU A 336 9.37 -27.61 -17.58
CA GLU A 336 8.00 -27.88 -18.02
C GLU A 336 7.77 -29.38 -17.79
N SER A 337 7.76 -29.77 -16.51
CA SER A 337 6.77 -30.73 -16.03
C SER A 337 5.54 -29.96 -15.52
N GLU A 338 5.27 -28.80 -16.12
CA GLU A 338 4.04 -28.06 -15.98
C GLU A 338 3.34 -28.10 -17.33
N ILE A 339 2.17 -28.71 -17.29
CA ILE A 339 1.19 -28.83 -18.35
C ILE A 339 1.02 -27.44 -19.02
N PRO A 340 1.18 -27.30 -20.35
CA PRO A 340 1.27 -26.01 -21.01
C PRO A 340 -0.04 -25.24 -20.94
N LYS A 341 -0.18 -24.33 -19.95
CA LYS A 341 -1.36 -23.46 -19.81
C LYS A 341 -1.74 -22.83 -21.14
N SER A 342 -3.00 -22.99 -21.55
CA SER A 342 -3.47 -22.47 -22.82
C SER A 342 -3.45 -20.94 -22.69
N ARG A 343 -2.80 -20.28 -23.66
CA ARG A 343 -2.67 -18.82 -23.65
C ARG A 343 -4.05 -18.14 -23.61
N GLU A 344 -5.05 -18.78 -24.21
CA GLU A 344 -6.44 -18.33 -24.20
C GLU A 344 -7.09 -18.43 -22.81
N ALA A 345 -6.85 -19.49 -22.03
CA ALA A 345 -7.34 -19.59 -20.65
C ALA A 345 -6.68 -18.53 -19.75
N GLN A 346 -5.37 -18.31 -19.88
CA GLN A 346 -4.67 -17.24 -19.16
C GLN A 346 -5.21 -15.85 -19.51
N ASP A 347 -5.41 -15.57 -20.81
CA ASP A 347 -5.92 -14.29 -21.26
C ASP A 347 -7.37 -14.07 -20.76
N MET A 348 -8.22 -15.12 -20.72
CA MET A 348 -9.57 -15.05 -20.15
C MET A 348 -9.56 -14.79 -18.64
N VAL A 349 -8.78 -15.56 -17.86
CA VAL A 349 -8.68 -15.35 -16.41
C VAL A 349 -8.16 -13.94 -16.11
N THR A 350 -7.15 -13.47 -16.86
CA THR A 350 -6.59 -12.13 -16.66
C THR A 350 -7.60 -11.04 -17.04
N ALA A 351 -8.37 -11.22 -18.12
CA ALA A 351 -9.39 -10.27 -18.54
C ALA A 351 -10.55 -10.20 -17.53
N THR A 352 -11.03 -11.35 -17.06
CA THR A 352 -12.07 -11.43 -16.03
C THR A 352 -11.57 -10.89 -14.69
N ALA A 353 -10.36 -11.22 -14.27
CA ALA A 353 -9.73 -10.64 -13.09
C ALA A 353 -9.59 -9.12 -13.19
N LEU A 354 -9.22 -8.61 -14.37
CA LEU A 354 -9.16 -7.18 -14.61
C LEU A 354 -10.56 -6.56 -14.52
N ALA A 355 -11.57 -7.19 -15.13
CA ALA A 355 -12.95 -6.76 -15.06
C ALA A 355 -13.46 -6.74 -13.61
N TYR A 356 -13.18 -7.77 -12.82
CA TYR A 356 -13.49 -7.80 -11.38
C TYR A 356 -12.84 -6.62 -10.64
N ARG A 357 -11.56 -6.34 -10.91
CA ARG A 357 -10.82 -5.22 -10.31
C ARG A 357 -11.34 -3.85 -10.73
N THR A 358 -11.92 -3.72 -11.93
CA THR A 358 -12.46 -2.44 -12.43
C THR A 358 -13.94 -2.24 -12.11
N SER A 359 -14.75 -3.30 -12.10
CA SER A 359 -16.21 -3.22 -12.03
C SER A 359 -16.75 -3.15 -10.60
N ARG A 360 -16.01 -3.65 -9.60
CA ARG A 360 -16.40 -3.49 -8.19
C ARG A 360 -15.95 -2.11 -7.68
N ALA A 361 -16.82 -1.14 -7.94
CA ALA A 361 -16.89 0.18 -7.33
C ALA A 361 -18.08 0.29 -6.35
N ALA A 362 -18.79 -0.81 -6.08
CA ALA A 362 -20.01 -0.86 -5.26
C ALA A 362 -19.82 -0.37 -3.81
N GLY A 363 -18.59 -0.34 -3.29
CA GLY A 363 -18.29 0.31 -2.01
C GLY A 363 -18.43 1.84 -2.01
N LEU A 364 -18.66 2.45 -3.19
CA LEU A 364 -18.91 3.90 -3.30
C LEU A 364 -20.35 4.30 -2.98
N ASP A 365 -21.33 3.41 -3.19
CA ASP A 365 -22.75 3.75 -2.96
C ASP A 365 -23.08 3.83 -1.46
N GLY A 366 -22.56 2.87 -0.66
CA GLY A 366 -22.66 2.93 0.80
C GLY A 366 -21.89 4.11 1.40
N LEU A 367 -20.74 4.44 0.80
CA LEU A 367 -19.92 5.59 1.16
C LEU A 367 -20.65 6.91 0.89
N GLU A 368 -21.35 7.06 -0.24
CA GLU A 368 -22.12 8.26 -0.57
C GLU A 368 -23.19 8.55 0.50
N ASN A 369 -23.96 7.53 0.90
CA ASN A 369 -24.98 7.67 1.93
C ASN A 369 -24.38 8.05 3.29
N ALA A 370 -23.31 7.36 3.71
CA ALA A 370 -22.61 7.66 4.96
C ALA A 370 -22.05 9.09 4.98
N LEU A 371 -21.45 9.55 3.88
CA LEU A 371 -20.92 10.91 3.74
C LEU A 371 -22.03 11.96 3.79
N SER A 372 -23.18 11.67 3.16
CA SER A 372 -24.35 12.56 3.17
C SER A 372 -24.92 12.72 4.58
N ASP A 373 -25.01 11.63 5.35
CA ASP A 373 -25.52 11.66 6.74
C ASP A 373 -24.57 12.39 7.69
N VAL A 374 -23.26 12.15 7.57
CA VAL A 374 -22.24 12.90 8.31
C VAL A 374 -22.34 14.38 7.96
N ALA A 375 -22.41 14.73 6.67
CA ALA A 375 -22.54 16.13 6.24
C ALA A 375 -23.83 16.80 6.73
N ALA A 376 -24.97 16.12 6.68
CA ALA A 376 -26.25 16.62 7.18
C ALA A 376 -26.27 16.80 8.71
N CYS A 377 -25.50 15.99 9.44
CA CYS A 377 -25.33 16.16 10.87
C CYS A 377 -24.38 17.32 11.22
N LEU A 378 -23.25 17.43 10.53
CA LEU A 378 -22.28 18.52 10.72
C LEU A 378 -22.87 19.90 10.32
N HIS A 379 -23.69 19.96 9.28
CA HIS A 379 -24.38 21.19 8.91
C HIS A 379 -25.27 21.72 10.04
N ARG A 380 -25.93 20.84 10.80
CA ARG A 380 -26.76 21.22 11.96
C ARG A 380 -25.91 21.67 13.17
N LEU A 381 -24.75 21.05 13.38
CA LEU A 381 -23.81 21.42 14.46
C LEU A 381 -23.15 22.78 14.22
N SER A 382 -22.70 23.03 12.99
CA SER A 382 -22.01 24.28 12.63
C SER A 382 -22.87 25.54 12.78
N SER A 383 -24.21 25.41 12.84
CA SER A 383 -25.12 26.54 13.01
C SER A 383 -25.30 27.02 14.45
N GLU A 384 -24.95 26.22 15.46
CA GLU A 384 -25.31 26.50 16.87
C GLU A 384 -24.11 26.85 17.78
N GLU A 385 -22.90 26.32 17.55
CA GLU A 385 -21.75 26.45 18.47
C GLU A 385 -20.95 27.77 18.41
N GLY A 386 -21.42 28.73 17.60
CA GLY A 386 -20.79 30.05 17.41
C GLY A 386 -21.35 31.19 18.27
N ALA A 387 -22.37 30.95 19.09
CA ALA A 387 -23.05 32.01 19.84
C ALA A 387 -22.21 32.53 21.03
N VAL A 388 -22.10 33.84 21.17
CA VAL A 388 -21.53 34.49 22.35
C VAL A 388 -22.50 34.30 23.52
N THR A 389 -21.98 33.94 24.70
CA THR A 389 -22.83 33.66 25.87
C THR A 389 -23.26 34.95 26.57
N LEU A 390 -24.39 34.92 27.27
CA LEU A 390 -24.89 36.08 28.04
C LEU A 390 -23.85 36.65 29.04
N PRO A 391 -23.08 35.82 29.80
CA PRO A 391 -22.00 36.34 30.66
C PRO A 391 -20.89 37.07 29.91
N GLU A 392 -20.62 36.69 28.66
CA GLU A 392 -19.59 37.33 27.82
C GLU A 392 -20.06 38.69 27.30
N TYR A 393 -21.31 38.79 26.82
CA TYR A 393 -21.93 40.08 26.50
C TYR A 393 -21.96 41.02 27.71
N ARG A 394 -22.21 40.47 28.90
CA ARG A 394 -22.16 41.23 30.15
C ARG A 394 -20.74 41.73 30.44
N ASN A 395 -19.74 40.86 30.40
CA ASN A 395 -18.35 41.23 30.71
C ASN A 395 -17.78 42.26 29.75
N ILE A 396 -18.10 42.16 28.46
CA ILE A 396 -17.62 43.12 27.47
C ILE A 396 -18.32 44.48 27.64
N SER A 397 -19.63 44.47 27.93
CA SER A 397 -20.41 45.67 28.26
C SER A 397 -19.85 46.37 29.51
N ILE A 398 -19.50 45.64 30.57
CA ILE A 398 -18.82 46.20 31.76
C ILE A 398 -17.48 46.85 31.40
N SER A 399 -16.71 46.20 30.53
CA SER A 399 -15.37 46.65 30.14
C SER A 399 -15.44 47.94 29.31
N CYS A 400 -16.36 48.00 28.33
CA CYS A 400 -16.62 49.19 27.52
C CYS A 400 -17.08 50.37 28.39
N VAL A 401 -18.03 50.15 29.30
CA VAL A 401 -18.50 51.20 30.23
C VAL A 401 -17.36 51.72 31.10
N LYS A 402 -16.54 50.84 31.67
CA LYS A 402 -15.38 51.25 32.50
C LYS A 402 -14.35 52.05 31.72
N ALA A 403 -14.02 51.62 30.49
CA ALA A 403 -13.05 52.31 29.64
C ALA A 403 -13.56 53.70 29.24
N PHE A 404 -14.79 53.77 28.74
CA PHE A 404 -15.43 55.01 28.31
C PHE A 404 -15.59 56.01 29.47
N CYS A 405 -16.02 55.54 30.64
CA CYS A 405 -16.19 56.40 31.81
C CYS A 405 -14.87 56.94 32.37
N ARG A 406 -13.76 56.20 32.29
CA ARG A 406 -12.45 56.67 32.78
C ARG A 406 -11.91 57.88 32.01
N GLU A 407 -12.25 57.99 30.73
CA GLU A 407 -11.83 59.10 29.86
C GLU A 407 -12.83 60.27 29.88
N CYS A 408 -13.97 60.11 30.56
CA CYS A 408 -15.01 61.11 30.65
C CYS A 408 -14.66 62.21 31.66
N GLN A 409 -14.70 63.47 31.21
CA GLN A 409 -14.44 64.65 32.08
C GLN A 409 -15.44 64.77 33.25
N SER A 410 -16.63 64.18 33.13
CA SER A 410 -17.70 64.22 34.14
C SER A 410 -17.71 63.01 35.09
N TYR A 411 -16.69 62.14 35.03
CA TYR A 411 -16.63 60.88 35.79
C TYR A 411 -16.73 61.06 37.31
N GLN A 412 -15.95 62.00 37.87
CA GLN A 412 -15.90 62.26 39.31
C GLN A 412 -17.28 62.68 39.85
N SER A 413 -17.96 63.60 39.15
CA SER A 413 -19.31 64.05 39.54
C SER A 413 -20.38 62.98 39.35
N CYS A 414 -20.20 62.05 38.39
CA CYS A 414 -21.16 60.98 38.12
C CYS A 414 -21.11 59.87 39.20
N ILE A 415 -19.91 59.49 39.65
CA ILE A 415 -19.71 58.48 40.70
C ILE A 415 -20.19 58.96 42.07
N GLU A 416 -19.92 60.21 42.43
CA GLU A 416 -20.34 60.78 43.71
C GLU A 416 -21.86 60.84 43.85
N GLN A 417 -22.58 60.99 42.73
CA GLN A 417 -24.03 61.10 42.70
C GLN A 417 -24.75 59.76 42.57
N ASN A 418 -24.10 58.68 42.08
CA ASN A 418 -24.79 57.42 41.83
C ASN A 418 -23.87 56.18 41.73
N PRO A 419 -23.52 55.52 42.85
CA PRO A 419 -22.62 54.36 42.84
C PRO A 419 -23.26 53.03 42.41
N ALA A 420 -24.60 52.91 42.37
CA ALA A 420 -25.31 51.63 42.20
C ALA A 420 -26.00 51.35 40.83
N PRO A 421 -26.50 52.31 40.04
CA PRO A 421 -27.34 52.00 38.87
C PRO A 421 -26.61 51.62 37.58
N CYS A 422 -25.28 51.40 37.62
CA CYS A 422 -24.57 50.92 36.42
C CYS A 422 -24.76 49.41 36.17
N VAL A 423 -25.06 48.59 37.18
CA VAL A 423 -25.09 47.12 37.03
C VAL A 423 -26.41 46.60 36.44
N GLU A 424 -27.56 47.16 36.84
CA GLU A 424 -28.88 46.77 36.31
C GLU A 424 -29.05 47.13 34.83
N ASN A 425 -28.56 48.32 34.44
CA ASN A 425 -28.57 48.74 33.04
C ASN A 425 -27.70 47.82 32.17
N ILE A 426 -26.53 47.38 32.68
CA ILE A 426 -25.63 46.48 31.97
C ILE A 426 -26.25 45.08 31.79
N GLU A 427 -26.97 44.56 32.79
CA GLU A 427 -27.65 43.27 32.66
C GLU A 427 -28.72 43.32 31.57
N THR A 428 -29.50 44.41 31.54
CA THR A 428 -30.53 44.65 30.54
C THR A 428 -29.92 44.84 29.14
N ILE A 429 -28.80 45.58 29.04
CA ILE A 429 -28.03 45.74 27.79
C ILE A 429 -27.53 44.38 27.29
N ALA A 430 -26.92 43.56 28.16
CA ALA A 430 -26.43 42.25 27.81
C ALA A 430 -27.55 41.31 27.33
N GLN A 431 -28.72 41.34 27.97
CA GLN A 431 -29.89 40.57 27.55
C GLN A 431 -30.44 41.00 26.19
N LYS A 432 -30.48 42.30 25.90
CA LYS A 432 -30.91 42.83 24.59
C LYS A 432 -29.94 42.44 23.48
N LEU A 433 -28.64 42.58 23.72
CA LEU A 433 -27.60 42.15 22.78
C LEU A 433 -27.65 40.64 22.55
N TYR A 434 -27.84 39.84 23.61
CA TYR A 434 -28.03 38.40 23.50
C TYR A 434 -29.26 38.00 22.66
N LYS A 435 -30.34 38.79 22.75
CA LYS A 435 -31.54 38.66 21.89
C LYS A 435 -31.38 39.27 20.50
N LYS A 436 -30.19 39.80 20.15
CA LYS A 436 -29.90 40.50 18.89
C LYS A 436 -30.75 41.74 18.65
N GLU A 437 -31.15 42.41 19.72
CA GLU A 437 -31.83 43.71 19.67
C GLU A 437 -30.80 44.84 19.61
N ARG A 438 -31.11 45.90 18.85
CA ARG A 438 -30.29 47.12 18.81
C ARG A 438 -30.46 47.95 20.08
N LEU A 439 -29.39 48.61 20.52
CA LEU A 439 -29.43 49.53 21.64
C LEU A 439 -29.85 50.92 21.15
N PHE A 440 -30.91 51.48 21.74
CA PHE A 440 -31.39 52.81 21.40
C PHE A 440 -31.09 53.79 22.54
N PRO A 441 -30.50 54.97 22.27
CA PRO A 441 -30.17 55.97 23.30
C PRO A 441 -31.38 56.49 24.08
N ASP A 442 -32.58 56.47 23.47
CA ASP A 442 -33.83 56.96 24.06
C ASP A 442 -34.51 55.93 24.97
N ASP A 443 -33.98 54.71 25.05
CA ASP A 443 -34.58 53.64 25.85
C ASP A 443 -34.24 53.81 27.34
N THR A 444 -35.27 54.19 28.10
CA THR A 444 -35.17 54.49 29.54
C THR A 444 -34.81 53.28 30.40
N SER A 445 -34.91 52.05 29.86
CA SER A 445 -34.52 50.82 30.56
C SER A 445 -33.01 50.54 30.52
N ILE A 446 -32.27 51.16 29.59
CA ILE A 446 -30.83 50.94 29.38
C ILE A 446 -30.01 52.23 29.44
N ALA A 447 -30.61 53.37 29.11
CA ALA A 447 -29.95 54.67 29.11
C ALA A 447 -29.64 55.14 30.55
N PRO A 448 -28.37 55.47 30.88
CA PRO A 448 -28.06 56.03 32.19
C PRO A 448 -28.68 57.43 32.31
N LYS A 449 -29.48 57.66 33.36
CA LYS A 449 -30.26 58.92 33.57
C LYS A 449 -29.47 60.23 33.51
N TYR A 450 -28.13 60.17 33.63
CA TYR A 450 -27.25 61.34 33.69
C TYR A 450 -26.12 61.31 32.65
N CYS A 451 -26.07 60.29 31.77
CA CYS A 451 -25.05 60.22 30.73
C CYS A 451 -25.47 61.07 29.53
N HIS A 452 -24.61 62.01 29.14
CA HIS A 452 -24.84 62.88 27.97
C HIS A 452 -24.24 62.29 26.68
N ASN A 453 -23.54 61.16 26.77
CA ASN A 453 -22.82 60.54 25.66
C ASN A 453 -23.27 59.09 25.40
N THR A 454 -24.55 58.80 25.65
CA THR A 454 -25.15 57.46 25.57
C THR A 454 -25.03 56.84 24.18
N THR A 455 -25.15 57.65 23.12
CA THR A 455 -25.01 57.19 21.73
C THR A 455 -23.61 56.63 21.45
N ALA A 456 -22.55 57.37 21.79
CA ALA A 456 -21.18 56.92 21.57
C ALA A 456 -20.84 55.67 22.41
N LEU A 457 -21.34 55.62 23.65
CA LEU A 457 -21.16 54.46 24.53
C LEU A 457 -21.83 53.20 23.96
N PHE A 458 -23.07 53.30 23.46
CA PHE A 458 -23.78 52.16 22.88
C PHE A 458 -23.15 51.71 21.56
N GLU A 459 -22.68 52.63 20.72
CA GLU A 459 -21.93 52.29 19.50
C GLU A 459 -20.64 51.55 19.81
N ASP A 460 -19.90 51.94 20.85
CA ASP A 460 -18.68 51.25 21.28
C ASP A 460 -18.97 49.86 21.86
N ILE A 461 -20.07 49.70 22.62
CA ILE A 461 -20.53 48.40 23.12
C ILE A 461 -20.94 47.49 21.96
N GLU A 462 -21.77 47.98 21.03
CA GLU A 462 -22.19 47.22 19.85
C GLU A 462 -21.00 46.82 18.98
N ARG A 463 -20.02 47.72 18.79
CA ARG A 463 -18.79 47.43 18.04
C ARG A 463 -17.95 46.35 18.72
N ALA A 464 -17.71 46.46 20.03
CA ALA A 464 -16.92 45.48 20.78
C ALA A 464 -17.60 44.10 20.83
N CYS A 465 -18.93 44.07 20.92
CA CYS A 465 -19.70 42.83 20.82
C CYS A 465 -19.59 42.21 19.42
N ALA A 466 -19.70 43.02 18.36
CA ALA A 466 -19.56 42.57 16.98
C ALA A 466 -18.14 42.06 16.68
N GLU A 467 -17.10 42.68 17.25
CA GLU A 467 -15.71 42.20 17.16
C GLU A 467 -15.53 40.86 17.88
N LEU A 468 -16.07 40.70 19.09
CA LEU A 468 -16.06 39.44 19.83
C LEU A 468 -16.77 38.32 19.06
N GLU A 469 -17.94 38.62 18.49
CA GLU A 469 -18.66 37.70 17.61
C GLU A 469 -17.78 37.32 16.41
N ALA A 470 -17.19 38.30 15.71
CA ALA A 470 -16.33 38.04 14.56
C ALA A 470 -15.09 37.20 14.89
N GLU A 471 -14.45 37.43 16.04
CA GLU A 471 -13.30 36.63 16.51
C GLU A 471 -13.69 35.19 16.88
N ARG A 472 -14.85 35.02 17.54
CA ARG A 472 -15.45 33.70 17.83
C ARG A 472 -15.77 32.95 16.55
N PHE A 473 -16.39 33.63 15.59
CA PHE A 473 -16.71 33.07 14.28
C PHE A 473 -15.46 32.67 13.49
N LYS A 474 -14.37 33.44 13.57
CA LYS A 474 -13.14 33.18 12.79
C LYS A 474 -12.29 32.05 13.36
N SER A 475 -12.15 31.96 14.67
CA SER A 475 -11.25 30.99 15.31
C SER A 475 -11.87 29.60 15.39
N ARG A 476 -13.16 29.49 15.73
CA ARG A 476 -13.82 28.18 15.88
C ARG A 476 -14.22 27.52 14.57
N LYS A 477 -14.64 28.28 13.54
CA LYS A 477 -14.99 27.67 12.25
C LYS A 477 -13.80 27.02 11.57
N ILE A 478 -12.60 27.60 11.61
CA ILE A 478 -11.46 27.04 10.88
C ILE A 478 -10.97 25.73 11.53
N GLU A 479 -10.90 25.68 12.86
CA GLU A 479 -10.48 24.48 13.60
C GLU A 479 -11.53 23.37 13.53
N ALA A 480 -12.82 23.67 13.75
CA ALA A 480 -13.90 22.69 13.64
C ALA A 480 -14.02 22.13 12.22
N ILE A 481 -13.95 23.00 11.20
CA ILE A 481 -13.96 22.56 9.79
C ILE A 481 -12.73 21.68 9.49
N ALA A 482 -11.54 22.00 10.02
CA ALA A 482 -10.34 21.19 9.78
C ALA A 482 -10.45 19.79 10.38
N GLU A 483 -10.95 19.66 11.61
CA GLU A 483 -11.20 18.37 12.26
C GLU A 483 -12.27 17.56 11.51
N GLU A 484 -13.33 18.22 11.02
CA GLU A 484 -14.37 17.60 10.19
C GLU A 484 -13.83 17.06 8.86
N TYR A 485 -13.02 17.85 8.14
CA TYR A 485 -12.38 17.40 6.90
C TYR A 485 -11.38 16.27 7.13
N GLU A 486 -10.70 16.24 8.27
CA GLU A 486 -9.81 15.14 8.64
C GLU A 486 -10.59 13.83 8.82
N LEU A 487 -11.75 13.87 9.50
CA LEU A 487 -12.65 12.72 9.66
C LEU A 487 -13.14 12.20 8.31
N PHE A 488 -13.54 13.10 7.40
CA PHE A 488 -13.94 12.74 6.04
C PHE A 488 -12.81 12.11 5.23
N SER A 489 -11.61 12.72 5.28
CA SER A 489 -10.42 12.20 4.60
C SER A 489 -10.08 10.78 5.07
N LYS A 490 -10.14 10.56 6.38
CA LYS A 490 -9.89 9.24 6.98
C LYS A 490 -10.90 8.20 6.51
N LEU A 491 -12.19 8.55 6.49
CA LEU A 491 -13.27 7.70 6.02
C LEU A 491 -13.08 7.30 4.54
N LEU A 492 -12.74 8.26 3.67
CA LEU A 492 -12.43 8.01 2.26
C LEU A 492 -11.21 7.11 2.08
N CYS A 493 -10.14 7.35 2.85
CA CYS A 493 -8.93 6.53 2.82
C CYS A 493 -9.18 5.09 3.28
N GLU A 494 -9.97 4.89 4.33
CA GLU A 494 -10.32 3.55 4.83
C GLU A 494 -11.18 2.78 3.84
N SER A 495 -12.21 3.42 3.29
CA SER A 495 -13.09 2.81 2.28
C SER A 495 -12.31 2.42 1.03
N ARG A 496 -11.41 3.30 0.55
CA ARG A 496 -10.50 2.99 -0.55
C ARG A 496 -9.59 1.81 -0.22
N SER A 497 -9.02 1.78 0.98
CA SER A 497 -8.12 0.71 1.44
C SER A 497 -8.85 -0.64 1.51
N ALA A 498 -10.09 -0.67 1.99
CA ALA A 498 -10.93 -1.87 1.99
C ALA A 498 -11.14 -2.41 0.57
N ILE A 499 -11.53 -1.53 -0.37
CA ILE A 499 -11.70 -1.89 -1.80
C ILE A 499 -10.38 -2.35 -2.43
N GLU A 500 -9.25 -1.71 -2.11
CA GLU A 500 -7.94 -2.09 -2.65
C GLU A 500 -7.51 -3.46 -2.12
N LYS A 501 -7.75 -3.78 -0.85
CA LYS A 501 -7.43 -5.09 -0.24
C LYS A 501 -8.18 -6.24 -0.89
N GLU A 502 -9.46 -6.05 -1.25
CA GLU A 502 -10.24 -7.06 -1.98
C GLU A 502 -9.69 -7.34 -3.39
N LYS A 503 -8.95 -6.38 -3.97
CA LYS A 503 -8.36 -6.47 -5.32
C LYS A 503 -6.95 -7.06 -5.34
N VAL A 504 -6.35 -7.30 -4.17
CA VAL A 504 -5.02 -7.90 -4.08
C VAL A 504 -5.12 -9.38 -4.41
N GLN A 505 -4.21 -9.85 -5.26
CA GLN A 505 -4.10 -11.28 -5.57
C GLN A 505 -3.38 -12.00 -4.44
N ASP A 506 -3.98 -13.09 -3.97
CA ASP A 506 -3.31 -14.04 -3.08
C ASP A 506 -2.52 -15.03 -3.94
N VAL A 507 -1.24 -14.71 -4.18
CA VAL A 507 -0.35 -15.50 -5.04
C VAL A 507 -0.14 -16.90 -4.45
N ALA A 508 0.07 -16.99 -3.13
CA ALA A 508 0.33 -18.27 -2.47
C ALA A 508 -0.87 -19.22 -2.52
N LEU A 509 -2.10 -18.68 -2.39
CA LEU A 509 -3.30 -19.48 -2.58
C LEU A 509 -3.55 -19.80 -4.05
N SER A 510 -3.30 -18.85 -4.96
CA SER A 510 -3.43 -19.06 -6.40
C SER A 510 -2.57 -20.26 -6.84
N ASP A 511 -1.31 -20.31 -6.42
CA ASP A 511 -0.38 -21.41 -6.74
C ASP A 511 -0.89 -22.76 -6.21
N LYS A 512 -1.42 -22.80 -4.98
CA LYS A 512 -1.99 -24.03 -4.40
C LYS A 512 -3.24 -24.52 -5.15
N LEU A 513 -4.03 -23.60 -5.70
CA LEU A 513 -5.26 -23.92 -6.42
C LEU A 513 -4.98 -24.46 -7.82
N GLU A 514 -3.81 -24.18 -8.40
CA GLU A 514 -3.42 -24.78 -9.67
C GLU A 514 -3.34 -26.32 -9.57
N ASP A 515 -2.80 -26.85 -8.47
CA ASP A 515 -2.80 -28.30 -8.21
C ASP A 515 -4.20 -28.89 -8.06
N VAL A 516 -5.17 -28.10 -7.57
CA VAL A 516 -6.58 -28.52 -7.49
C VAL A 516 -7.20 -28.59 -8.88
N PHE A 517 -6.94 -27.59 -9.73
CA PHE A 517 -7.42 -27.55 -11.12
C PHE A 517 -6.87 -28.71 -11.94
N LEU A 518 -5.59 -29.03 -11.77
CA LEU A 518 -4.95 -30.17 -12.42
C LEU A 518 -5.55 -31.51 -11.99
N ARG A 519 -5.78 -31.71 -10.68
CA ARG A 519 -6.42 -32.93 -10.15
C ARG A 519 -7.87 -33.08 -10.60
N ALA A 520 -8.57 -31.97 -10.78
CA ALA A 520 -9.92 -31.96 -11.34
C ALA A 520 -9.94 -32.29 -12.84
N GLY A 521 -8.80 -32.34 -13.54
CA GLY A 521 -8.77 -32.64 -14.98
C GLY A 521 -8.93 -31.41 -15.89
N LEU A 522 -8.90 -30.19 -15.33
CA LEU A 522 -8.74 -28.95 -16.10
C LEU A 522 -7.28 -28.79 -16.51
N SER A 523 -6.93 -29.47 -17.61
CA SER A 523 -5.60 -29.35 -18.19
C SER A 523 -5.39 -27.95 -18.76
N ASN A 524 -4.13 -27.51 -18.78
CA ASN A 524 -3.73 -26.22 -19.36
C ASN A 524 -4.47 -25.00 -18.76
N GLY A 525 -4.96 -25.11 -17.52
CA GLY A 525 -5.73 -24.05 -16.86
C GLY A 525 -4.91 -23.08 -16.00
N ALA A 526 -5.50 -21.93 -15.71
CA ALA A 526 -5.00 -20.94 -14.76
C ALA A 526 -6.10 -20.62 -13.75
N ILE A 527 -5.74 -20.37 -12.49
CA ILE A 527 -6.65 -19.88 -11.46
C ILE A 527 -5.99 -18.76 -10.67
N MET A 528 -6.77 -17.74 -10.34
CA MET A 528 -6.36 -16.63 -9.50
C MET A 528 -7.36 -16.47 -8.36
N ALA A 529 -6.82 -16.34 -7.15
CA ALA A 529 -7.57 -15.97 -5.96
C ALA A 529 -7.29 -14.50 -5.62
N PHE A 530 -8.36 -13.76 -5.32
CA PHE A 530 -8.32 -12.35 -4.94
C PHE A 530 -8.96 -12.16 -3.57
N GLY A 531 -8.52 -11.12 -2.87
CA GLY A 531 -9.10 -10.69 -1.61
C GLY A 531 -8.50 -11.40 -0.40
N ASP A 532 -8.57 -10.68 0.72
CA ASP A 532 -8.02 -11.10 2.02
C ASP A 532 -9.09 -11.86 2.83
N ARG A 533 -10.10 -11.13 3.33
CA ARG A 533 -11.24 -11.68 4.09
C ARG A 533 -12.24 -12.41 3.19
N LYS A 534 -12.84 -11.71 2.21
CA LYS A 534 -13.81 -12.27 1.28
C LYS A 534 -13.09 -12.68 0.00
N LYS A 535 -12.77 -13.96 -0.11
CA LYS A 535 -12.02 -14.47 -1.26
C LYS A 535 -12.90 -14.57 -2.51
N TYR A 536 -12.34 -14.23 -3.65
CA TYR A 536 -12.95 -14.38 -4.95
C TYR A 536 -12.01 -15.16 -5.87
N PHE A 537 -12.58 -16.10 -6.61
CA PHE A 537 -11.84 -17.08 -7.40
C PHE A 537 -12.25 -16.95 -8.86
N VAL A 538 -11.25 -16.85 -9.73
CA VAL A 538 -11.44 -16.88 -11.18
C VAL A 538 -10.48 -17.88 -11.75
N GLY A 539 -10.96 -18.89 -12.45
CA GLY A 539 -10.10 -19.86 -13.12
C GLY A 539 -10.65 -20.27 -14.47
N ALA A 540 -9.77 -20.61 -15.40
CA ALA A 540 -10.17 -21.16 -16.69
C ALA A 540 -9.23 -22.29 -17.09
N GLY A 541 -9.75 -23.30 -17.78
CA GLY A 541 -8.96 -24.43 -18.27
C GLY A 541 -9.64 -25.15 -19.43
N GLU A 542 -8.88 -26.00 -20.11
CA GLU A 542 -9.43 -26.83 -21.19
C GLU A 542 -10.20 -28.00 -20.59
N ASP A 543 -11.52 -28.00 -20.79
CA ASP A 543 -12.41 -29.10 -20.43
C ASP A 543 -12.66 -29.97 -21.67
N THR A 544 -11.77 -30.96 -21.84
CA THR A 544 -11.76 -31.86 -22.99
C THR A 544 -12.89 -32.89 -22.96
N ASP A 545 -13.39 -33.24 -21.77
CA ASP A 545 -14.43 -34.25 -21.58
C ASP A 545 -15.84 -33.65 -21.44
N GLY A 546 -15.96 -32.33 -21.30
CA GLY A 546 -17.23 -31.61 -21.22
C GLY A 546 -18.09 -31.94 -20.00
N SER A 547 -17.53 -32.67 -19.03
CA SER A 547 -18.20 -33.18 -17.83
C SER A 547 -17.83 -32.40 -16.56
N LEU A 548 -16.81 -31.54 -16.64
CA LEU A 548 -16.20 -30.86 -15.49
C LEU A 548 -16.88 -29.57 -15.06
N ILE A 549 -17.70 -28.98 -15.94
CA ILE A 549 -18.47 -27.74 -15.72
C ILE A 549 -19.44 -27.85 -14.51
N THR A 550 -19.57 -29.03 -13.89
CA THR A 550 -20.42 -29.27 -12.71
C THR A 550 -19.77 -30.14 -11.62
N SER A 551 -18.45 -30.36 -11.62
CA SER A 551 -17.86 -31.30 -10.65
C SER A 551 -17.87 -30.73 -9.22
N ALA A 552 -18.60 -31.40 -8.32
CA ALA A 552 -18.53 -31.14 -6.88
C ALA A 552 -17.10 -31.32 -6.33
N GLU A 553 -16.24 -32.05 -7.05
CA GLU A 553 -14.83 -32.28 -6.70
C GLU A 553 -13.99 -31.01 -6.84
N LEU A 554 -14.18 -30.21 -7.90
CA LEU A 554 -13.51 -28.92 -8.05
C LEU A 554 -13.93 -27.95 -6.94
N HIS A 555 -15.25 -27.86 -6.70
CA HIS A 555 -15.81 -27.02 -5.65
C HIS A 555 -15.22 -27.38 -4.28
N LYS A 556 -15.30 -28.66 -3.89
CA LYS A 556 -14.75 -29.16 -2.63
C LYS A 556 -13.23 -28.98 -2.52
N GLY A 557 -12.50 -29.21 -3.62
CA GLY A 557 -11.05 -29.05 -3.64
C GLY A 557 -10.60 -27.61 -3.41
N ILE A 558 -11.34 -26.63 -3.95
CA ILE A 558 -11.08 -25.21 -3.70
C ILE A 558 -11.42 -24.86 -2.25
N GLU A 559 -12.56 -25.33 -1.72
CA GLU A 559 -12.96 -25.10 -0.32
C GLU A 559 -11.89 -25.63 0.67
N GLU A 560 -11.39 -26.85 0.46
CA GLU A 560 -10.34 -27.46 1.30
C GLU A 560 -9.00 -26.71 1.20
N ALA A 561 -8.60 -26.29 -0.01
CA ALA A 561 -7.33 -25.60 -0.22
C ALA A 561 -7.34 -24.16 0.31
N ALA A 562 -8.47 -23.46 0.17
CA ALA A 562 -8.64 -22.09 0.60
C ALA A 562 -9.12 -21.95 2.06
N GLY A 563 -9.68 -23.02 2.64
CA GLY A 563 -10.25 -23.01 3.99
C GLY A 563 -11.52 -22.16 4.09
N VAL A 564 -12.28 -22.04 3.01
CA VAL A 564 -13.50 -21.23 2.93
C VAL A 564 -14.65 -22.07 2.38
N ARG A 565 -15.88 -21.66 2.65
CA ARG A 565 -17.06 -22.15 1.93
C ARG A 565 -17.26 -21.32 0.66
N LEU A 566 -17.57 -21.97 -0.43
CA LEU A 566 -17.82 -21.32 -1.71
C LEU A 566 -19.32 -21.11 -1.92
N GLY A 567 -19.65 -19.98 -2.57
CA GLY A 567 -21.00 -19.71 -3.06
C GLY A 567 -21.33 -20.54 -4.29
N VAL A 568 -22.51 -20.32 -4.87
CA VAL A 568 -22.85 -20.96 -6.15
C VAL A 568 -21.88 -20.43 -7.21
N PRO A 569 -21.09 -21.29 -7.87
CA PRO A 569 -20.16 -20.86 -8.89
C PRO A 569 -20.85 -20.60 -10.23
N ASP A 570 -20.39 -19.55 -10.91
CA ASP A 570 -20.77 -19.22 -12.29
C ASP A 570 -19.79 -19.89 -13.25
N TYR A 571 -20.33 -20.58 -14.26
CA TYR A 571 -19.53 -21.25 -15.27
C TYR A 571 -19.86 -20.72 -16.66
N TYR A 572 -18.82 -20.42 -17.43
CA TYR A 572 -18.93 -19.98 -18.81
C TYR A 572 -18.06 -20.84 -19.71
N ARG A 573 -18.62 -21.35 -20.82
CA ARG A 573 -17.86 -22.16 -21.80
C ARG A 573 -17.66 -21.40 -23.09
N LYS A 574 -16.42 -21.38 -23.60
CA LYS A 574 -16.08 -20.82 -24.90
C LYS A 574 -15.20 -21.82 -25.67
N GLY A 575 -15.82 -22.61 -26.54
CA GLY A 575 -15.15 -23.74 -27.20
C GLY A 575 -14.79 -24.84 -26.19
N ASP A 576 -13.52 -25.24 -26.17
CA ASP A 576 -13.00 -26.24 -25.24
C ASP A 576 -12.54 -25.64 -23.90
N ILE A 577 -12.63 -24.32 -23.74
CA ILE A 577 -12.23 -23.63 -22.50
C ILE A 577 -13.46 -23.39 -21.62
N ALA A 578 -13.39 -23.86 -20.38
CA ALA A 578 -14.33 -23.55 -19.31
C ALA A 578 -13.74 -22.47 -18.41
N LEU A 579 -14.52 -21.43 -18.11
CA LEU A 579 -14.26 -20.38 -17.14
C LEU A 579 -15.15 -20.63 -15.91
N PHE A 580 -14.55 -20.49 -14.75
CA PHE A 580 -15.11 -20.66 -13.42
C PHE A 580 -14.93 -19.34 -12.67
N GLU A 581 -16.02 -18.82 -12.14
CA GLU A 581 -16.05 -17.66 -11.27
C GLU A 581 -16.81 -18.01 -9.99
N CYS A 582 -16.24 -17.73 -8.83
CA CYS A 582 -16.91 -18.01 -7.57
C CYS A 582 -16.44 -17.07 -6.47
N ALA A 583 -17.37 -16.63 -5.62
CA ALA A 583 -17.05 -15.90 -4.39
C ALA A 583 -17.16 -16.83 -3.19
N ALA A 584 -16.37 -16.58 -2.15
CA ALA A 584 -16.58 -17.19 -0.86
C ALA A 584 -17.97 -16.83 -0.31
N ALA A 585 -18.65 -17.81 0.28
CA ALA A 585 -19.92 -17.66 0.97
C ALA A 585 -19.71 -17.65 2.50
N PRO A 586 -20.68 -17.14 3.26
CA PRO A 586 -20.67 -17.23 4.72
C PRO A 586 -20.50 -18.67 5.21
N MET A 587 -19.60 -18.85 6.18
CA MET A 587 -19.40 -20.09 6.95
C MET A 587 -20.43 -20.22 8.08
N PHE A 588 -21.04 -19.10 8.47
CA PHE A 588 -22.02 -19.02 9.54
C PHE A 588 -23.26 -18.26 9.06
N THR A 589 -24.38 -18.54 9.70
CA THR A 589 -25.60 -17.74 9.64
C THR A 589 -26.05 -17.47 11.08
N VAL A 590 -26.81 -16.40 11.26
CA VAL A 590 -27.33 -16.00 12.56
C VAL A 590 -28.84 -15.95 12.48
N ASP A 591 -29.49 -16.69 13.36
CA ASP A 591 -30.91 -16.52 13.66
C ASP A 591 -31.01 -15.51 14.80
N PHE A 592 -31.84 -14.47 14.69
CA PHE A 592 -31.88 -13.42 15.71
C PHE A 592 -33.28 -12.83 15.90
N ALA A 593 -33.51 -12.32 17.11
CA ALA A 593 -34.70 -11.55 17.43
C ALA A 593 -34.35 -10.44 18.42
N THR A 594 -35.03 -9.31 18.24
CA THR A 594 -34.92 -8.16 19.14
C THR A 594 -36.33 -7.78 19.57
N VAL A 595 -36.52 -7.68 20.88
CA VAL A 595 -37.79 -7.31 21.52
C VAL A 595 -37.54 -6.22 22.53
N GLY A 596 -38.52 -5.36 22.72
CA GLY A 596 -38.42 -4.30 23.71
C GLY A 596 -39.76 -3.89 24.27
N LYS A 597 -39.69 -3.20 25.41
CA LYS A 597 -40.83 -2.63 26.11
C LYS A 597 -40.43 -1.26 26.65
N ARG A 598 -41.26 -0.26 26.33
CA ARG A 598 -41.12 1.09 26.87
C ARG A 598 -41.48 1.15 28.35
N SER A 599 -40.91 2.13 29.04
CA SER A 599 -41.31 2.52 30.39
C SER A 599 -42.79 2.90 30.41
N GLY A 600 -43.47 2.55 31.50
CA GLY A 600 -44.93 2.72 31.63
C GLY A 600 -45.38 4.19 31.55
N GLU A 601 -44.49 5.12 31.85
CA GLU A 601 -44.79 6.56 31.95
C GLU A 601 -44.58 7.34 30.64
N GLU A 602 -43.90 6.75 29.64
CA GLU A 602 -43.47 7.47 28.42
C GLU A 602 -44.17 6.97 27.15
N GLU A 603 -44.37 7.85 26.15
CA GLU A 603 -45.00 7.46 24.87
C GLU A 603 -44.04 6.69 23.94
N ILE A 604 -42.73 6.94 24.05
CA ILE A 604 -41.67 6.41 23.20
C ILE A 604 -40.54 5.90 24.10
N SER A 605 -39.92 4.78 23.69
CA SER A 605 -38.76 4.19 24.39
C SER A 605 -37.50 5.03 24.14
N GLY A 606 -36.77 5.34 25.20
CA GLY A 606 -35.42 5.89 25.19
C GLY A 606 -34.37 4.92 24.63
N ASP A 607 -34.60 3.61 24.73
CA ASP A 607 -33.78 2.59 24.07
C ASP A 607 -34.02 2.49 22.55
N THR A 608 -32.96 2.24 21.78
CA THR A 608 -33.04 1.80 20.38
C THR A 608 -32.17 0.55 20.17
N ALA A 609 -32.77 -0.52 19.64
CA ALA A 609 -32.05 -1.75 19.31
C ALA A 609 -32.22 -2.14 17.82
N ILE A 610 -31.10 -2.44 17.15
CA ILE A 610 -31.05 -2.76 15.72
C ILE A 610 -30.14 -3.98 15.51
N SER A 611 -30.62 -4.96 14.75
CA SER A 611 -29.81 -6.12 14.35
C SER A 611 -29.94 -6.33 12.84
N PHE A 612 -28.81 -6.50 12.15
CA PHE A 612 -28.78 -6.60 10.69
C PHE A 612 -27.55 -7.35 10.19
N GLU A 613 -27.66 -7.95 9.00
CA GLU A 613 -26.52 -8.48 8.25
C GLU A 613 -26.06 -7.44 7.24
N SER A 614 -24.78 -7.09 7.27
CA SER A 614 -24.16 -6.18 6.32
C SER A 614 -23.75 -6.88 5.03
N CYS A 615 -23.73 -6.12 3.93
CA CYS A 615 -23.32 -6.59 2.60
C CYS A 615 -21.92 -7.25 2.57
N ASP A 616 -21.04 -6.87 3.50
CA ASP A 616 -19.67 -7.38 3.62
C ASP A 616 -19.57 -8.71 4.39
N GLY A 617 -20.71 -9.31 4.77
CA GLY A 617 -20.75 -10.60 5.47
C GLY A 617 -20.42 -10.48 6.96
N HIS A 618 -20.86 -9.41 7.59
CA HIS A 618 -20.89 -9.24 9.04
C HIS A 618 -22.33 -9.29 9.52
N PHE A 619 -22.56 -9.87 10.69
CA PHE A 619 -23.78 -9.68 11.45
C PHE A 619 -23.49 -8.70 12.59
N TYR A 620 -24.34 -7.68 12.71
CA TYR A 620 -24.27 -6.70 13.78
C TYR A 620 -25.55 -6.76 14.61
N SER A 621 -25.40 -6.73 15.93
CA SER A 621 -26.51 -6.42 16.84
C SER A 621 -26.09 -5.27 17.74
N LEU A 622 -26.94 -4.27 17.86
CA LEU A 622 -26.67 -2.99 18.50
C LEU A 622 -27.81 -2.63 19.45
N ILE A 623 -27.47 -2.27 20.67
CA ILE A 623 -28.40 -1.62 21.62
C ILE A 623 -27.77 -0.28 21.99
N ALA A 624 -28.52 0.80 21.80
CA ALA A 624 -28.17 2.14 22.22
C ALA A 624 -29.21 2.66 23.20
N ASP A 625 -28.75 3.18 24.33
CA ASP A 625 -29.59 3.84 25.33
C ASP A 625 -29.13 5.29 25.44
N GLY A 626 -30.08 6.23 25.36
CA GLY A 626 -29.82 7.66 25.33
C GLY A 626 -30.06 8.26 26.72
N MET A 627 -29.07 8.96 27.25
CA MET A 627 -29.23 9.63 28.55
C MET A 627 -30.30 10.72 28.47
N GLY A 628 -31.29 10.68 29.36
CA GLY A 628 -32.41 11.62 29.40
C GLY A 628 -33.73 10.92 29.75
N SER A 629 -34.85 11.53 29.37
CA SER A 629 -36.20 10.95 29.50
C SER A 629 -37.04 11.32 28.27
N GLY A 630 -37.88 10.41 27.80
CA GLY A 630 -38.80 10.62 26.67
C GLY A 630 -38.10 10.92 25.35
N ASP A 631 -38.64 11.89 24.61
CA ASP A 631 -38.22 12.22 23.24
C ASP A 631 -36.73 12.55 23.11
N ALA A 632 -36.12 13.18 24.13
CA ALA A 632 -34.71 13.56 24.08
C ALA A 632 -33.76 12.34 24.14
N ALA A 633 -34.11 11.34 24.98
CA ALA A 633 -33.38 10.08 25.06
C ALA A 633 -33.53 9.30 23.76
N HIS A 634 -34.76 9.21 23.25
CA HIS A 634 -35.08 8.53 21.99
C HIS A 634 -34.34 9.14 20.79
N ILE A 635 -34.33 10.47 20.64
CA ILE A 635 -33.62 11.15 19.54
C ILE A 635 -32.12 10.80 19.58
N THR A 636 -31.53 10.74 20.78
CA THR A 636 -30.10 10.47 20.94
C THR A 636 -29.76 9.00 20.66
N SER A 637 -30.52 8.05 21.22
CA SER A 637 -30.31 6.62 20.98
C SER A 637 -30.60 6.23 19.54
N HIS A 638 -31.69 6.75 18.95
CA HIS A 638 -32.05 6.49 17.57
C HIS A 638 -31.00 7.04 16.60
N PHE A 639 -30.53 8.27 16.82
CA PHE A 639 -29.45 8.83 16.02
C PHE A 639 -28.17 7.99 16.13
N THR A 640 -27.82 7.55 17.34
CA THR A 640 -26.62 6.73 17.60
C THR A 640 -26.71 5.39 16.87
N ALA A 641 -27.85 4.70 16.98
CA ALA A 641 -28.07 3.41 16.38
C ALA A 641 -28.10 3.48 14.84
N GLU A 642 -28.81 4.45 14.29
CA GLU A 642 -28.92 4.66 12.84
C GLU A 642 -27.61 5.12 12.21
N PHE A 643 -26.85 5.97 12.91
CA PHE A 643 -25.53 6.40 12.43
C PHE A 643 -24.56 5.23 12.37
N LEU A 644 -24.48 4.43 13.44
CA LEU A 644 -23.61 3.25 13.46
C LEU A 644 -24.04 2.21 12.44
N SER A 645 -25.34 1.92 12.28
CA SER A 645 -25.80 0.91 11.33
C SER A 645 -25.35 1.23 9.90
N ARG A 646 -25.53 2.49 9.47
CA ARG A 646 -25.11 2.96 8.13
C ARG A 646 -23.59 2.99 7.96
N MET A 647 -22.86 3.43 8.99
CA MET A 647 -21.39 3.46 8.94
C MET A 647 -20.79 2.05 8.90
N LEU A 648 -21.38 1.10 9.64
CA LEU A 648 -20.95 -0.29 9.65
C LEU A 648 -21.30 -1.03 8.35
N ASP A 649 -22.36 -0.61 7.64
CA ASP A 649 -22.74 -1.18 6.35
C ASP A 649 -21.92 -0.61 5.16
N SER A 650 -21.25 0.54 5.34
CA SER A 650 -20.46 1.24 4.30
C SER A 650 -18.97 0.85 4.26
N SER A 651 -18.60 -0.34 4.73
CA SER A 651 -17.21 -0.84 4.81
C SER A 651 -16.24 0.04 5.62
N CYS A 652 -16.74 0.97 6.44
CA CYS A 652 -15.93 1.80 7.31
C CYS A 652 -15.37 0.99 8.49
N THR A 653 -14.19 1.35 9.01
CA THR A 653 -13.70 0.68 10.21
C THR A 653 -14.53 1.08 11.42
N LYS A 654 -14.84 0.10 12.28
CA LYS A 654 -15.63 0.31 13.50
C LYS A 654 -15.08 1.44 14.37
N ASN A 655 -13.76 1.50 14.53
CA ASN A 655 -13.11 2.55 15.32
C ASN A 655 -13.37 3.95 14.78
N THR A 656 -13.34 4.10 13.46
CA THR A 656 -13.60 5.38 12.81
C THR A 656 -15.08 5.75 12.92
N ALA A 657 -15.98 4.78 12.77
CA ALA A 657 -17.41 5.00 13.02
C ALA A 657 -17.69 5.47 14.45
N PHE A 658 -17.18 4.75 15.47
CA PHE A 658 -17.28 5.16 16.87
C PHE A 658 -16.64 6.53 17.13
N HIS A 659 -15.49 6.81 16.50
CA HIS A 659 -14.79 8.08 16.69
C HIS A 659 -15.58 9.27 16.16
N ILE A 660 -16.12 9.15 14.94
CA ILE A 660 -16.98 10.17 14.35
C ILE A 660 -18.23 10.36 15.20
N LEU A 661 -18.87 9.27 15.63
CA LEU A 661 -20.07 9.34 16.45
C LEU A 661 -19.83 10.02 17.79
N ASN A 662 -18.77 9.64 18.52
CA ASN A 662 -18.43 10.27 19.80
C ASN A 662 -18.10 11.75 19.64
N HIS A 663 -17.44 12.14 18.54
CA HIS A 663 -17.19 13.54 18.21
C HIS A 663 -18.51 14.31 18.00
N ILE A 664 -19.44 13.74 17.21
CA ILE A 664 -20.76 14.33 16.93
C ILE A 664 -21.61 14.46 18.20
N ILE A 665 -21.63 13.44 19.06
CA ILE A 665 -22.41 13.48 20.31
C ILE A 665 -21.84 14.56 21.23
N LYS A 666 -20.50 14.63 21.36
CA LYS A 666 -19.82 15.63 22.19
C LYS A 666 -20.08 17.07 21.73
N SER A 667 -20.24 17.32 20.43
CA SER A 667 -20.59 18.64 19.89
C SER A 667 -22.07 19.01 20.05
N ARG A 668 -22.94 18.10 20.49
CA ARG A 668 -24.39 18.39 20.70
C ARG A 668 -24.74 18.93 22.09
N ASN A 669 -23.74 19.19 22.96
CA ASN A 669 -23.81 19.69 24.36
C ASN A 669 -23.36 18.63 25.41
N GLU A 670 -22.81 19.07 26.55
CA GLU A 670 -22.23 18.19 27.59
C GLU A 670 -23.24 17.26 28.29
N GLU A 671 -24.54 17.54 28.14
CA GLU A 671 -25.63 16.75 28.72
C GLU A 671 -26.14 15.62 27.79
N CYS A 672 -25.63 15.54 26.55
CA CYS A 672 -26.02 14.51 25.59
C CYS A 672 -25.00 13.36 25.62
N SER A 673 -25.40 12.18 26.11
CA SER A 673 -24.58 10.97 26.04
C SER A 673 -25.42 9.74 25.69
N SER A 674 -24.80 8.71 25.12
CA SER A 674 -25.50 7.45 24.82
C SER A 674 -24.62 6.25 25.11
N SER A 675 -25.18 5.28 25.83
CA SER A 675 -24.55 3.98 26.00
C SER A 675 -24.68 3.18 24.70
N VAL A 676 -23.67 2.37 24.37
CA VAL A 676 -23.67 1.52 23.18
C VAL A 676 -23.14 0.14 23.50
N ASP A 677 -23.94 -0.87 23.20
CA ASP A 677 -23.55 -2.28 23.15
C ASP A 677 -23.61 -2.77 21.70
N LEU A 678 -22.46 -3.05 21.08
CA LEU A 678 -22.38 -3.57 19.73
C LEU A 678 -21.72 -4.95 19.73
N PHE A 679 -22.45 -5.95 19.25
CA PHE A 679 -21.93 -7.26 18.88
C PHE A 679 -21.62 -7.27 17.38
N ASP A 680 -20.36 -7.54 17.03
CA ASP A 680 -19.85 -7.70 15.67
C ASP A 680 -19.43 -9.16 15.47
N PHE A 681 -20.11 -9.85 14.56
CA PHE A 681 -19.80 -11.22 14.19
C PHE A 681 -19.46 -11.35 12.71
N ASP A 682 -18.26 -11.83 12.42
CA ASP A 682 -17.80 -12.13 11.06
C ASP A 682 -18.37 -13.48 10.59
N LEU A 683 -19.33 -13.43 9.66
CA LEU A 683 -19.98 -14.63 9.13
C LEU A 683 -19.06 -15.46 8.23
N MET A 684 -17.92 -14.91 7.80
CA MET A 684 -16.94 -15.59 6.95
C MET A 684 -15.91 -16.34 7.80
N THR A 685 -15.38 -15.71 8.85
CA THR A 685 -14.27 -16.25 9.66
C THR A 685 -14.72 -16.86 10.99
N GLY A 686 -15.85 -16.41 11.55
CA GLY A 686 -16.32 -16.74 12.89
C GLY A 686 -15.74 -15.87 14.01
N ASP A 687 -15.02 -14.79 13.67
CA ASP A 687 -14.52 -13.85 14.66
C ASP A 687 -15.68 -13.05 15.29
N ALA A 688 -15.78 -13.06 16.62
CA ALA A 688 -16.77 -12.32 17.37
C ALA A 688 -16.13 -11.28 18.29
N LEU A 689 -16.68 -10.06 18.26
CA LEU A 689 -16.21 -8.91 18.99
C LEU A 689 -17.39 -8.20 19.67
N PHE A 690 -17.19 -7.79 20.91
CA PHE A 690 -18.06 -6.81 21.58
C PHE A 690 -17.35 -5.47 21.66
N PHE A 691 -18.10 -4.42 21.36
CA PHE A 691 -17.73 -3.03 21.62
C PHE A 691 -18.72 -2.47 22.63
N LYS A 692 -18.22 -2.13 23.83
CA LYS A 692 -19.05 -1.63 24.93
C LYS A 692 -18.64 -0.22 25.31
N CYS A 693 -19.59 0.69 25.35
CA CYS A 693 -19.43 2.08 25.80
C CYS A 693 -20.53 2.39 26.82
N GLY A 694 -20.23 2.28 28.12
CA GLY A 694 -21.21 2.57 29.19
C GLY A 694 -22.43 1.64 29.21
N ALA A 695 -22.39 0.52 28.50
CA ALA A 695 -23.54 -0.36 28.30
C ALA A 695 -23.61 -1.52 29.30
N ALA A 696 -24.80 -2.09 29.45
CA ALA A 696 -25.05 -3.22 30.33
C ALA A 696 -24.29 -4.51 29.91
N PRO A 697 -24.16 -5.49 30.82
CA PRO A 697 -23.52 -6.77 30.52
C PRO A 697 -24.28 -7.59 29.46
N SER A 698 -23.56 -8.21 28.54
CA SER A 698 -24.10 -9.23 27.63
C SER A 698 -23.68 -10.63 28.08
N TYR A 699 -24.35 -11.65 27.56
CA TYR A 699 -24.12 -13.04 27.92
C TYR A 699 -23.95 -13.93 26.69
N VAL A 700 -23.06 -14.92 26.79
CA VAL A 700 -22.96 -16.02 25.84
C VAL A 700 -23.37 -17.30 26.55
N LYS A 701 -24.51 -17.85 26.15
CA LYS A 701 -24.98 -19.15 26.61
C LYS A 701 -24.44 -20.22 25.66
N ARG A 702 -23.69 -21.17 26.23
CA ARG A 702 -23.14 -22.35 25.56
C ARG A 702 -23.52 -23.58 26.36
N ASN A 703 -24.46 -24.38 25.85
CA ASN A 703 -25.02 -25.51 26.58
C ASN A 703 -25.51 -25.04 27.98
N ASN A 704 -24.96 -25.61 29.06
CA ASN A 704 -25.22 -25.24 30.46
C ASN A 704 -24.26 -24.18 31.03
N SER A 705 -23.37 -23.60 30.23
CA SER A 705 -22.42 -22.57 30.66
C SER A 705 -22.84 -21.20 30.17
N ILE A 706 -22.74 -20.21 31.05
CA ILE A 706 -23.03 -18.81 30.75
C ILE A 706 -21.74 -18.01 30.94
N PHE A 707 -21.30 -17.31 29.90
CA PHE A 707 -20.16 -16.40 29.95
C PHE A 707 -20.66 -14.96 29.95
N ARG A 708 -20.30 -14.20 30.98
CA ARG A 708 -20.68 -12.79 31.10
C ARG A 708 -19.62 -11.88 30.49
N ILE A 709 -20.08 -10.89 29.73
CA ILE A 709 -19.26 -9.91 29.02
C ILE A 709 -19.62 -8.53 29.57
N ARG A 710 -18.66 -7.85 30.20
CA ARG A 710 -18.84 -6.52 30.79
C ARG A 710 -17.64 -5.64 30.52
N SER A 711 -17.84 -4.33 30.58
CA SER A 711 -16.84 -3.28 30.41
C SER A 711 -17.14 -2.15 31.41
N GLU A 712 -16.10 -1.45 31.88
CA GLU A 712 -16.24 -0.28 32.77
C GLU A 712 -15.95 1.04 32.03
N THR A 713 -16.28 1.08 30.73
CA THR A 713 -16.12 2.26 29.87
C THR A 713 -17.23 3.29 30.07
N ALA A 714 -16.93 4.58 29.81
CA ALA A 714 -17.94 5.63 29.82
C ALA A 714 -18.83 5.60 28.56
N PRO A 715 -20.08 6.12 28.62
CA PRO A 715 -20.94 6.32 27.45
C PRO A 715 -20.30 7.24 26.39
N LEU A 716 -20.76 7.11 25.14
CA LEU A 716 -20.37 8.01 24.05
C LEU A 716 -20.80 9.45 24.36
N GLY A 717 -19.96 10.42 24.01
CA GLY A 717 -20.09 11.83 24.39
C GLY A 717 -19.20 12.23 25.58
N LEU A 718 -18.95 11.30 26.51
CA LEU A 718 -18.12 11.52 27.70
C LEU A 718 -16.70 10.93 27.58
N LEU A 719 -16.43 10.17 26.52
CA LEU A 719 -15.11 9.56 26.28
C LEU A 719 -14.07 10.61 25.87
N LYS A 720 -12.96 10.68 26.63
CA LYS A 720 -11.81 11.57 26.35
C LYS A 720 -10.95 11.07 25.18
N THR A 721 -10.79 9.76 25.06
CA THR A 721 -10.09 9.07 23.98
C THR A 721 -10.89 7.82 23.64
N LEU A 722 -11.13 7.55 22.36
CA LEU A 722 -11.81 6.34 21.94
C LEU A 722 -10.86 5.15 21.94
N ASP A 723 -10.68 4.58 23.12
CA ASP A 723 -10.36 3.17 23.27
C ASP A 723 -11.64 2.45 23.72
N ALA A 724 -12.63 2.38 22.81
CA ALA A 724 -13.80 1.53 23.04
C ALA A 724 -13.30 0.11 23.37
N GLU A 725 -13.68 -0.43 24.52
CA GLU A 725 -13.16 -1.71 24.99
C GLU A 725 -13.63 -2.80 24.02
N ARG A 726 -12.65 -3.44 23.36
CA ARG A 726 -12.91 -4.51 22.39
C ARG A 726 -12.69 -5.85 23.08
N ILE A 727 -13.78 -6.59 23.27
CA ILE A 727 -13.73 -7.89 23.92
C ILE A 727 -13.88 -8.95 22.83
N ARG A 728 -12.79 -9.66 22.55
CA ARG A 728 -12.80 -10.84 21.66
C ARG A 728 -13.42 -12.01 22.38
N VAL A 729 -14.35 -12.69 21.71
CA VAL A 729 -15.03 -13.86 22.25
C VAL A 729 -14.94 -14.99 21.24
N GLU A 730 -14.61 -16.18 21.71
CA GLU A 730 -14.70 -17.39 20.87
C GLU A 730 -16.15 -17.88 20.90
N VAL A 731 -16.84 -17.82 19.76
CA VAL A 731 -18.21 -18.35 19.60
C VAL A 731 -18.20 -19.67 18.84
N LYS A 732 -19.19 -20.52 19.13
CA LYS A 732 -19.35 -21.85 18.54
C LYS A 732 -20.76 -21.99 17.98
N SER A 733 -20.93 -22.91 17.02
CA SER A 733 -22.25 -23.25 16.51
C SER A 733 -23.14 -23.74 17.66
N GLY A 734 -24.35 -23.19 17.75
CA GLY A 734 -25.31 -23.43 18.82
C GLY A 734 -25.20 -22.47 20.01
N ASP A 735 -24.22 -21.57 20.04
CA ASP A 735 -24.15 -20.54 21.09
C ASP A 735 -25.26 -19.50 20.90
N TYR A 736 -25.81 -19.03 22.02
CA TYR A 736 -26.77 -17.92 22.07
C TYR A 736 -26.09 -16.70 22.67
N ILE A 737 -26.11 -15.61 21.92
CA ILE A 737 -25.66 -14.29 22.33
C ILE A 737 -26.88 -13.52 22.82
N VAL A 738 -26.83 -13.06 24.06
CA VAL A 738 -27.93 -12.33 24.70
C VAL A 738 -27.41 -10.95 25.11
N MET A 739 -27.95 -9.91 24.50
CA MET A 739 -27.66 -8.51 24.78
C MET A 739 -28.88 -7.85 25.40
N LEU A 740 -28.66 -7.01 26.39
CA LEU A 740 -29.71 -6.43 27.25
C LEU A 740 -29.43 -4.94 27.46
N SER A 741 -30.48 -4.12 27.58
CA SER A 741 -30.35 -2.79 28.20
C SER A 741 -30.32 -2.88 29.73
N ASP A 742 -29.94 -1.78 30.38
CA ASP A 742 -29.85 -1.67 31.83
C ASP A 742 -31.22 -1.76 32.54
N GLY A 743 -32.31 -1.36 31.88
CA GLY A 743 -33.66 -1.60 32.42
C GLY A 743 -34.02 -3.08 32.60
N VAL A 744 -33.36 -3.98 31.88
CA VAL A 744 -33.43 -5.45 32.12
C VAL A 744 -32.41 -5.90 33.17
N SER A 745 -31.24 -5.26 33.17
CA SER A 745 -30.06 -5.59 33.96
C SER A 745 -29.74 -4.48 34.99
N GLN A 746 -30.62 -4.24 35.96
CA GLN A 746 -30.40 -3.20 36.97
C GLN A 746 -29.20 -3.55 37.90
N SER A 747 -28.28 -2.58 38.11
CA SER A 747 -26.98 -2.73 38.82
C SER A 747 -27.05 -3.45 40.19
N THR A 748 -26.06 -4.17 40.76
CA THR A 748 -24.62 -4.37 40.49
C THR A 748 -24.12 -5.79 40.88
N GLU A 749 -24.97 -6.68 41.39
CA GLU A 749 -24.63 -8.06 41.79
C GLU A 749 -25.74 -9.00 41.32
N ASP A 750 -25.68 -9.40 40.04
CA ASP A 750 -26.37 -10.50 39.39
C ASP A 750 -27.80 -10.74 39.87
N SER A 751 -28.79 -10.24 39.14
CA SER A 751 -30.17 -10.71 39.30
C SER A 751 -30.15 -12.23 39.12
N ALA A 752 -30.09 -12.99 40.22
CA ALA A 752 -29.86 -14.42 40.21
C ALA A 752 -30.91 -15.13 39.34
N TRP A 753 -32.10 -14.55 39.30
CA TRP A 753 -33.19 -14.92 38.40
C TRP A 753 -32.76 -14.95 36.92
N LEU A 754 -31.95 -14.01 36.44
CA LEU A 754 -31.53 -13.92 35.04
C LEU A 754 -30.54 -15.02 34.70
N LEU A 755 -29.56 -15.29 35.57
CA LEU A 755 -28.63 -16.41 35.39
C LEU A 755 -29.36 -17.75 35.51
N GLU A 756 -30.30 -17.89 36.45
CA GLU A 756 -31.16 -19.07 36.58
C GLU A 756 -32.07 -19.27 35.37
N PHE A 757 -32.57 -18.18 34.79
CA PHE A 757 -33.37 -18.21 33.56
C PHE A 757 -32.51 -18.66 32.38
N LEU A 758 -31.36 -17.99 32.14
CA LEU A 758 -30.45 -18.29 31.05
C LEU A 758 -29.81 -19.69 31.17
N ALA A 759 -29.82 -20.30 32.36
CA ALA A 759 -29.36 -21.67 32.57
C ALA A 759 -30.37 -22.73 32.09
N LYS A 760 -31.63 -22.35 31.87
CA LYS A 760 -32.66 -23.23 31.29
C LYS A 760 -32.40 -23.45 29.80
N GLU A 761 -32.99 -24.51 29.25
CA GLU A 761 -32.92 -24.72 27.80
C GLU A 761 -33.76 -23.67 27.06
N PRO A 762 -33.21 -23.02 26.01
CA PRO A 762 -33.95 -22.04 25.22
C PRO A 762 -35.10 -22.72 24.47
N THR A 763 -36.15 -21.95 24.19
CA THR A 763 -37.17 -22.36 23.24
C THR A 763 -36.61 -22.46 21.82
N VAL A 764 -37.30 -23.21 20.96
CA VAL A 764 -36.85 -23.45 19.57
C VAL A 764 -36.92 -22.16 18.75
N ASP A 765 -37.94 -21.34 18.99
CA ASP A 765 -38.14 -20.04 18.36
C ASP A 765 -37.36 -18.97 19.13
N ILE A 766 -36.44 -18.31 18.45
CA ILE A 766 -35.56 -17.30 19.05
C ILE A 766 -36.32 -16.06 19.52
N ARG A 767 -37.44 -15.73 18.85
CA ARG A 767 -38.28 -14.61 19.23
C ARG A 767 -39.03 -14.94 20.52
N GLU A 768 -39.61 -16.13 20.62
CA GLU A 768 -40.26 -16.60 21.85
C GLU A 768 -39.27 -16.58 23.01
N TYR A 769 -38.04 -17.05 22.81
CA TYR A 769 -37.00 -17.00 23.84
C TYR A 769 -36.67 -15.57 24.29
N ALA A 770 -36.56 -14.61 23.35
CA ALA A 770 -36.35 -13.21 23.68
C ALA A 770 -37.55 -12.60 24.45
N GLU A 771 -38.78 -12.95 24.06
CA GLU A 771 -40.02 -12.53 24.74
C GLU A 771 -40.15 -13.12 26.16
N GLU A 772 -39.69 -14.35 26.39
CA GLU A 772 -39.65 -14.97 27.72
C GLU A 772 -38.63 -14.27 28.64
N ILE A 773 -37.46 -13.88 28.12
CA ILE A 773 -36.46 -13.09 28.88
C ILE A 773 -37.08 -11.75 29.28
N LEU A 774 -37.71 -11.07 28.32
CA LEU A 774 -38.36 -9.77 28.56
C LEU A 774 -39.51 -9.89 29.57
N THR A 775 -40.35 -10.92 29.44
CA THR A 775 -41.47 -11.17 30.37
C THR A 775 -40.95 -11.45 31.78
N SER A 776 -39.91 -12.28 31.91
CA SER A 776 -39.25 -12.55 33.19
C SER A 776 -38.65 -11.28 33.79
N ALA A 777 -38.05 -10.41 32.97
CA ALA A 777 -37.53 -9.12 33.41
C ALA A 777 -38.64 -8.20 33.95
N ILE A 778 -39.80 -8.17 33.31
CA ILE A 778 -40.96 -7.39 33.77
C ILE A 778 -41.48 -7.89 35.11
N GLU A 779 -41.50 -9.20 35.34
CA GLU A 779 -41.94 -9.79 36.62
C GLU A 779 -40.99 -9.45 37.78
N HIS A 780 -39.70 -9.28 37.48
CA HIS A 780 -38.64 -9.07 38.47
C HIS A 780 -38.21 -7.59 38.59
N SER A 781 -38.79 -6.69 37.81
CA SER A 781 -38.50 -5.25 37.83
C SER A 781 -39.77 -4.46 38.18
N SER A 782 -39.60 -3.23 38.65
CA SER A 782 -40.72 -2.32 38.90
C SER A 782 -41.29 -1.70 37.61
N GLY A 783 -40.76 -2.04 36.42
CA GLY A 783 -41.20 -1.50 35.13
C GLY A 783 -40.97 0.01 34.96
N CYS A 784 -40.03 0.58 35.70
CA CYS A 784 -39.75 2.03 35.71
C CYS A 784 -38.85 2.50 34.57
N ASP A 785 -38.24 1.57 33.83
CA ASP A 785 -37.20 1.87 32.84
C ASP A 785 -37.48 1.13 31.52
N ASP A 786 -36.86 1.60 30.44
CA ASP A 786 -36.97 0.98 29.12
C ASP A 786 -36.21 -0.35 29.08
N MET A 787 -36.79 -1.35 28.42
CA MET A 787 -36.24 -2.70 28.39
C MET A 787 -36.06 -3.16 26.96
N SER A 788 -34.83 -3.53 26.62
CA SER A 788 -34.47 -4.07 25.31
C SER A 788 -33.70 -5.37 25.46
N VAL A 789 -34.10 -6.39 24.71
CA VAL A 789 -33.48 -7.71 24.67
C VAL A 789 -33.20 -8.07 23.21
N SER A 790 -31.94 -8.36 22.89
CA SER A 790 -31.56 -8.92 21.60
C SER A 790 -30.91 -10.29 21.81
N VAL A 791 -31.40 -11.28 21.08
CA VAL A 791 -30.87 -12.64 21.10
C VAL A 791 -30.43 -13.03 19.69
N ALA A 792 -29.21 -13.58 19.58
CA ALA A 792 -28.66 -14.12 18.34
C ALA A 792 -28.12 -15.54 18.55
N ARG A 793 -28.56 -16.50 17.75
CA ARG A 793 -28.09 -17.88 17.75
C ARG A 793 -27.16 -18.10 16.57
N ILE A 794 -25.93 -18.51 16.88
CA ILE A 794 -24.88 -18.75 15.88
C ILE A 794 -25.04 -20.15 15.29
N ILE A 795 -25.11 -20.27 13.97
CA ILE A 795 -25.25 -21.56 13.27
C ILE A 795 -24.12 -21.66 12.24
N LYS A 796 -23.31 -22.71 12.32
CA LYS A 796 -22.31 -23.02 11.29
C LYS A 796 -22.97 -23.75 10.12
N LEU A 797 -22.70 -23.28 8.91
CA LEU A 797 -23.27 -23.78 7.65
C LEU A 797 -22.51 -24.96 7.06
#